data_AF-A0A2A7WT18-F1
#
_entry.id   AF-A0A2A7WT18-F1
#
_cell.length_a   1.000
_cell.length_b   1.000
_cell.length_c   1.000
_cell.angle_alpha   90.00
_cell.angle_beta   90.00
_cell.angle_gamma   90.00
#
_symmetry.space_group_name_H-M   'P 1'
#
loop_
_entity.id
_entity.type
_entity.pdbx_description
1 polymer ?
#
loop_
_entity_poly.entity_id
_entity_poly.type
_entity_poly.pdbx_seq_one_letter_code
_entity_poly.pdbx_strand_id
1 'polypeptide(L)'
;MKVNIRHQISPYLVFFVIYNSQVGVSILSFQRIIAAKAGNDAWIGVLAAGCLVQVLIWVMYKLLGKVDGDIIDVHVSIFGNILGKFFSFFIMIYYWLASVYVLLKFIEIVQVWMFPTIPSWIIASLILLSVYYCISGGFRVVVGMSLLSFIFPQILLIVLYFFPLKMAHFSNLLPIMSHSLKELSDSLKGSMSTTAGTETLLMFYPFIRNPKASKKFAHLGVLFTTLLYTFSSIVSLTFYSEKLLNTTIWPELSFTKIITLPFLERFEYLYISMYLVIVSSLLALLLWCSSRGFKKIFSSKQNYILLILSLLSVVLCQIINDPFKDMLDKYITQMNLWIFYGYIPILLLFVTFKKWVIKMISRSVLLLFLILILSGCTLFPTSYIVNKIDMSQGLGYDLSGKQNIKGTIVYPIFKKDKTSSTEVRTAIGKSSKEIRSILNNETQNPLVSGQVRIALYGKELAKIGINDFVDTLHRDPSIGSLIQLGIVDGDANQLFKSKKYKNENVSIYVNNLLEQNMEIGQLPRTDLHTFLFQLFQMGQDPYLPLIKTENENIRITGMAFFKNDQYVTSISLEDSFIFKTLVESSKNTLHQFILENGDKVVIETLGSKVKYKVKIVHDRPEFIIQLKLRPSLKEFAPSKKQRVAVDKKRIQKQIEQILEKNGVKIVTEFKNQQIDPLGLGAKYREHYPGFNEKKWEMYYPHVKVHIKADVEIRQTGTID
;
A
#
# COMPACT_ATOMS: atom_id res chain seq x y z
N MET A 1 -13.49 -39.63 -22.65
CA MET A 1 -14.60 -40.17 -21.83
C MET A 1 -15.32 -38.98 -21.20
N LYS A 2 -16.62 -38.78 -21.47
CA LYS A 2 -17.36 -37.60 -20.96
C LYS A 2 -17.50 -37.67 -19.44
N VAL A 3 -17.24 -36.56 -18.75
CA VAL A 3 -17.36 -36.46 -17.28
C VAL A 3 -18.84 -36.62 -16.89
N ASN A 4 -19.13 -37.44 -15.87
CA ASN A 4 -20.50 -37.63 -15.39
C ASN A 4 -21.11 -36.28 -14.96
N ILE A 5 -22.38 -36.04 -15.31
CA ILE A 5 -23.13 -34.81 -14.99
C ILE A 5 -23.08 -34.48 -13.50
N ARG A 6 -23.05 -35.50 -12.62
CA ARG A 6 -22.93 -35.35 -11.15
C ARG A 6 -21.60 -34.73 -10.69
N HIS A 7 -20.59 -34.68 -11.55
CA HIS A 7 -19.31 -34.02 -11.28
C HIS A 7 -19.13 -32.71 -12.06
N GLN A 8 -20.06 -32.39 -12.96
CA GLN A 8 -20.04 -31.14 -13.71
C GLN A 8 -20.59 -29.97 -12.87
N ILE A 9 -20.21 -28.76 -13.25
CA ILE A 9 -20.69 -27.50 -12.67
C ILE A 9 -21.57 -26.74 -13.65
N SER A 10 -22.46 -25.91 -13.11
CA SER A 10 -23.29 -25.01 -13.89
C SER A 10 -22.45 -23.93 -14.60
N PRO A 11 -22.83 -23.48 -15.81
CA PRO A 11 -22.08 -22.50 -16.60
C PRO A 11 -21.68 -21.22 -15.85
N TYR A 12 -22.57 -20.70 -15.01
CA TYR A 12 -22.34 -19.44 -14.30
C TYR A 12 -21.23 -19.54 -13.25
N LEU A 13 -20.96 -20.73 -12.71
CA LEU A 13 -19.91 -20.94 -11.71
C LEU A 13 -18.50 -20.75 -12.30
N VAL A 14 -18.35 -20.79 -13.62
CA VAL A 14 -17.08 -20.50 -14.31
C VAL A 14 -16.59 -19.08 -14.03
N PHE A 15 -17.49 -18.13 -13.81
CA PHE A 15 -17.13 -16.77 -13.40
C PHE A 15 -16.23 -16.79 -12.16
N PHE A 16 -16.65 -17.51 -11.11
CA PHE A 16 -15.94 -17.56 -9.83
C PHE A 16 -14.62 -18.33 -9.93
N VAL A 17 -14.56 -19.37 -10.76
CA VAL A 17 -13.31 -20.12 -10.98
C VAL A 17 -12.28 -19.26 -11.72
N ILE A 18 -12.70 -18.52 -12.74
CA ILE A 18 -11.82 -17.60 -13.48
C ILE A 18 -11.36 -16.46 -12.56
N TYR A 19 -12.27 -15.86 -11.80
CA TYR A 19 -11.92 -14.87 -10.77
C TYR A 19 -10.86 -15.42 -9.80
N ASN A 20 -11.13 -16.57 -9.19
CA ASN A 20 -10.26 -17.20 -8.19
C ASN A 20 -8.90 -17.58 -8.77
N SER A 21 -8.84 -17.88 -10.07
CA SER A 21 -7.57 -18.21 -10.73
C SER A 21 -6.64 -17.02 -10.88
N GLN A 22 -7.17 -15.79 -10.96
CA GLN A 22 -6.38 -14.57 -11.16
C GLN A 22 -6.13 -13.84 -9.83
N VAL A 23 -7.14 -13.75 -8.97
CA VAL A 23 -7.04 -13.05 -7.68
C VAL A 23 -6.30 -13.92 -6.67
N GLY A 24 -5.07 -13.52 -6.37
CA GLY A 24 -4.18 -14.19 -5.43
C GLY A 24 -3.22 -13.21 -4.77
N VAL A 25 -2.08 -13.69 -4.27
CA VAL A 25 -1.14 -12.85 -3.49
C VAL A 25 -0.58 -11.67 -4.31
N SER A 26 -0.52 -11.79 -5.63
CA SER A 26 0.05 -10.77 -6.52
C SER A 26 -0.72 -9.45 -6.52
N ILE A 27 -2.03 -9.43 -6.24
CA ILE A 27 -2.80 -8.16 -6.15
C ILE A 27 -2.23 -7.26 -5.04
N LEU A 28 -1.63 -7.85 -4.00
CA LEU A 28 -1.14 -7.09 -2.85
C LEU A 28 0.14 -6.29 -3.13
N SER A 29 0.83 -6.57 -4.24
CA SER A 29 2.15 -5.99 -4.53
C SER A 29 2.39 -5.56 -5.99
N PHE A 30 1.54 -5.93 -6.96
CA PHE A 30 1.81 -5.66 -8.38
C PHE A 30 1.85 -4.16 -8.73
N GLN A 31 1.18 -3.29 -7.95
CA GLN A 31 1.06 -1.86 -8.23
C GLN A 31 2.43 -1.20 -8.30
N ARG A 32 3.36 -1.57 -7.41
CA ARG A 32 4.74 -1.07 -7.44
C ARG A 32 5.52 -1.50 -8.68
N ILE A 33 5.25 -2.72 -9.18
CA ILE A 33 5.98 -3.31 -10.32
C ILE A 33 5.61 -2.58 -11.62
N ILE A 34 4.33 -2.25 -11.78
CA ILE A 34 3.84 -1.54 -12.97
C ILE A 34 4.15 -0.03 -12.89
N ALA A 35 4.05 0.57 -11.70
CA ALA A 35 4.39 1.97 -11.48
C ALA A 35 5.89 2.25 -11.68
N ALA A 36 6.77 1.33 -11.27
CA ALA A 36 8.21 1.45 -11.52
C ALA A 36 8.58 1.48 -13.01
N LYS A 37 7.67 1.09 -13.90
CA LYS A 37 7.88 1.04 -15.36
C LYS A 37 7.23 2.19 -16.11
N ALA A 38 6.02 2.59 -15.72
CA ALA A 38 5.22 3.59 -16.44
C ALA A 38 4.57 4.64 -15.53
N GLY A 39 5.09 4.81 -14.30
CA GLY A 39 4.65 5.83 -13.35
C GLY A 39 3.13 5.89 -13.18
N ASN A 40 2.58 7.09 -13.35
CA ASN A 40 1.13 7.36 -13.26
C ASN A 40 0.30 6.77 -14.43
N ASP A 41 0.92 6.36 -15.54
CA ASP A 41 0.22 5.73 -16.68
C ASP A 41 0.12 4.21 -16.55
N ALA A 42 0.65 3.63 -15.47
CA ALA A 42 0.75 2.18 -15.30
C ALA A 42 -0.60 1.44 -15.35
N TRP A 43 -1.69 2.08 -14.92
CA TRP A 43 -3.04 1.51 -14.95
C TRP A 43 -3.54 1.22 -16.38
N ILE A 44 -3.03 1.92 -17.41
CA ILE A 44 -3.34 1.67 -18.82
C ILE A 44 -2.81 0.29 -19.26
N GLY A 45 -1.62 -0.08 -18.78
CA GLY A 45 -1.02 -1.40 -18.99
C GLY A 45 -1.90 -2.53 -18.47
N VAL A 46 -2.58 -2.32 -17.34
CA VAL A 46 -3.52 -3.28 -16.74
C VAL A 46 -4.74 -3.51 -17.64
N LEU A 47 -5.34 -2.45 -18.17
CA LEU A 47 -6.48 -2.54 -19.08
C LEU A 47 -6.09 -3.25 -20.38
N ALA A 48 -4.94 -2.89 -20.95
CA ALA A 48 -4.43 -3.52 -22.17
C ALA A 48 -4.12 -5.01 -21.95
N ALA A 49 -3.56 -5.41 -20.80
CA ALA A 49 -3.37 -6.80 -20.43
C ALA A 49 -4.72 -7.54 -20.35
N GLY A 50 -5.72 -6.94 -19.69
CA GLY A 50 -7.08 -7.49 -19.61
C GLY A 50 -7.69 -7.75 -20.98
N CYS A 51 -7.55 -6.81 -21.93
CA CYS A 51 -8.00 -7.00 -23.32
C CYS A 51 -7.31 -8.19 -24.00
N LEU A 52 -6.01 -8.39 -23.80
CA LEU A 52 -5.29 -9.55 -24.32
C LEU A 52 -5.79 -10.87 -23.70
N VAL A 53 -6.05 -10.88 -22.39
CA VAL A 53 -6.60 -12.06 -21.71
C VAL A 53 -8.00 -12.40 -22.23
N GLN A 54 -8.83 -11.39 -22.57
CA GLN A 54 -10.13 -11.64 -23.22
C GLN A 54 -9.98 -12.39 -24.54
N VAL A 55 -8.99 -12.01 -25.37
CA VAL A 55 -8.68 -12.74 -26.62
C VAL A 55 -8.21 -14.17 -26.32
N LEU A 56 -7.38 -14.36 -25.29
CA LEU A 56 -6.91 -15.69 -24.91
C LEU A 56 -8.01 -16.61 -24.39
N ILE A 57 -8.98 -16.11 -23.62
CA ILE A 57 -10.18 -16.87 -23.26
C ILE A 57 -10.89 -17.37 -24.53
N TRP A 58 -11.08 -16.49 -25.51
CA TRP A 58 -11.69 -16.87 -26.79
C TRP A 58 -10.89 -17.98 -27.51
N VAL A 59 -9.55 -17.87 -27.54
CA VAL A 59 -8.64 -18.88 -28.10
C VAL A 59 -8.80 -20.22 -27.38
N MET A 60 -8.80 -20.24 -26.04
CA MET A 60 -8.93 -21.46 -25.24
C MET A 60 -10.27 -22.16 -25.47
N TYR A 61 -11.39 -21.42 -25.48
CA TYR A 61 -12.70 -22.00 -25.80
C TYR A 61 -12.74 -22.60 -27.21
N LYS A 62 -12.09 -21.96 -28.18
CA LYS A 62 -12.00 -22.48 -29.56
C LYS A 62 -11.13 -23.73 -29.64
N LEU A 63 -10.01 -23.77 -28.92
CA LEU A 63 -9.10 -24.91 -28.85
C LEU A 63 -9.77 -26.13 -28.21
N LEU A 64 -10.32 -25.95 -27.00
CA LEU A 64 -10.95 -27.02 -26.22
C LEU A 64 -12.25 -27.51 -26.87
N GLY A 65 -13.00 -26.62 -27.52
CA GLY A 65 -14.21 -26.96 -28.25
C GLY A 65 -13.98 -27.83 -29.50
N LYS A 66 -12.77 -27.85 -30.08
CA LYS A 66 -12.43 -28.73 -31.21
C LYS A 66 -12.17 -30.17 -30.78
N VAL A 67 -11.67 -30.38 -29.56
CA VAL A 67 -11.29 -31.69 -29.04
C VAL A 67 -12.34 -32.25 -28.07
N ASP A 68 -13.23 -31.39 -27.54
CA ASP A 68 -14.23 -31.71 -26.49
C ASP A 68 -13.58 -32.39 -25.27
N GLY A 69 -12.43 -31.85 -24.84
CA GLY A 69 -11.57 -32.40 -23.80
C GLY A 69 -10.74 -31.34 -23.08
N ASP A 70 -9.83 -31.78 -22.22
CA ASP A 70 -8.84 -30.89 -21.56
C ASP A 70 -7.56 -30.78 -22.39
N ILE A 71 -6.59 -30.00 -21.90
CA ILE A 71 -5.29 -29.81 -22.56
C ILE A 71 -4.52 -31.10 -22.80
N ILE A 72 -4.74 -32.13 -21.97
CA ILE A 72 -4.09 -33.44 -22.17
C ILE A 72 -4.70 -34.10 -23.41
N ASP A 73 -6.03 -34.05 -23.53
CA ASP A 73 -6.73 -34.55 -24.70
C ASP A 73 -6.32 -33.77 -25.97
N VAL A 74 -6.13 -32.44 -25.86
CA VAL A 74 -5.60 -31.60 -26.94
C VAL A 74 -4.20 -32.04 -27.36
N HIS A 75 -3.26 -32.15 -26.42
CA HIS A 75 -1.90 -32.58 -26.72
C HIS A 75 -1.85 -33.99 -27.33
N VAL A 76 -2.63 -34.93 -26.81
CA VAL A 76 -2.73 -36.30 -27.36
C VAL A 76 -3.32 -36.28 -28.77
N SER A 77 -4.29 -35.39 -29.04
CA SER A 77 -4.89 -35.26 -30.38
C SER A 77 -3.92 -34.70 -31.43
N ILE A 78 -2.94 -33.89 -31.03
CA ILE A 78 -1.95 -33.25 -31.93
C ILE A 78 -0.71 -34.13 -32.08
N PHE A 79 -0.10 -34.54 -30.96
CA PHE A 79 1.23 -35.15 -30.91
C PHE A 79 1.21 -36.67 -30.68
N GLY A 80 0.03 -37.26 -30.46
CA GLY A 80 -0.11 -38.66 -30.07
C GLY A 80 0.11 -38.89 -28.57
N ASN A 81 -0.08 -40.13 -28.12
CA ASN A 81 -0.19 -40.47 -26.70
C ASN A 81 1.11 -40.18 -25.90
N ILE A 82 2.28 -40.50 -26.46
CA ILE A 82 3.56 -40.39 -25.74
C ILE A 82 4.00 -38.92 -25.63
N LEU A 83 4.19 -38.25 -26.77
CA LEU A 83 4.59 -36.84 -26.81
C LEU A 83 3.51 -35.92 -26.22
N GLY A 84 2.22 -36.25 -26.40
CA GLY A 84 1.14 -35.48 -25.83
C GLY A 84 1.12 -35.51 -24.30
N LYS A 85 1.37 -36.68 -23.69
CA LYS A 85 1.55 -36.80 -22.24
C LYS A 85 2.80 -36.07 -21.74
N PHE A 86 3.89 -36.07 -22.51
CA PHE A 86 5.12 -35.34 -22.18
C PHE A 86 4.89 -33.81 -22.11
N PHE A 87 4.28 -33.20 -23.12
CA PHE A 87 3.96 -31.75 -23.06
C PHE A 87 2.97 -31.42 -21.94
N SER A 88 2.01 -32.31 -21.68
CA SER A 88 1.07 -32.16 -20.58
C SER A 88 1.76 -32.20 -19.22
N PHE A 89 2.80 -33.03 -19.06
CA PHE A 89 3.57 -33.15 -17.82
C PHE A 89 4.21 -31.82 -17.40
N PHE A 90 4.78 -31.05 -18.34
CA PHE A 90 5.35 -29.72 -18.02
C PHE A 90 4.30 -28.72 -17.56
N ILE A 91 3.11 -28.73 -18.16
CA ILE A 91 2.01 -27.87 -17.70
C ILE A 91 1.56 -28.28 -16.28
N MET A 92 1.55 -29.58 -15.96
CA MET A 92 1.20 -30.04 -14.61
C MET A 92 2.26 -29.67 -13.57
N ILE A 93 3.54 -29.72 -13.93
CA ILE A 93 4.63 -29.18 -13.10
C ILE A 93 4.45 -27.68 -12.90
N TYR A 94 4.16 -26.93 -13.97
CA TYR A 94 3.91 -25.49 -13.87
C TYR A 94 2.79 -25.17 -12.87
N TYR A 95 1.64 -25.86 -12.95
CA TYR A 95 0.55 -25.65 -11.98
C TYR A 95 0.98 -25.96 -10.55
N TRP A 96 1.79 -27.00 -10.35
CA TRP A 96 2.31 -27.34 -9.04
C TRP A 96 3.30 -26.28 -8.53
N LEU A 97 4.27 -25.86 -9.33
CA LEU A 97 5.23 -24.81 -8.97
C LEU A 97 4.52 -23.47 -8.70
N ALA A 98 3.50 -23.12 -9.49
CA ALA A 98 2.65 -21.95 -9.23
C ALA A 98 1.95 -22.05 -7.87
N SER A 99 1.48 -23.25 -7.48
CA SER A 99 0.90 -23.45 -6.14
C SER A 99 1.93 -23.30 -5.02
N VAL A 100 3.16 -23.82 -5.21
CA VAL A 100 4.26 -23.66 -4.24
C VAL A 100 4.63 -22.19 -4.10
N TYR A 101 4.69 -21.45 -5.20
CA TYR A 101 4.96 -20.02 -5.21
C TYR A 101 3.89 -19.21 -4.46
N VAL A 102 2.61 -19.46 -4.73
CA VAL A 102 1.50 -18.81 -4.02
C VAL A 102 1.57 -19.10 -2.52
N LEU A 103 1.88 -20.36 -2.14
CA LEU A 103 2.03 -20.76 -0.76
C LEU A 103 3.20 -20.03 -0.07
N LEU A 104 4.37 -19.98 -0.71
CA LEU A 104 5.55 -19.28 -0.23
C LEU A 104 5.28 -17.79 -0.01
N LYS A 105 4.67 -17.11 -0.99
CA LYS A 105 4.37 -15.68 -0.91
C LYS A 105 3.37 -15.35 0.20
N PHE A 106 2.40 -16.23 0.43
CA PHE A 106 1.49 -16.04 1.55
C PHE A 106 2.15 -16.31 2.91
N ILE A 107 3.00 -17.33 3.02
CA ILE A 107 3.79 -17.59 4.24
C ILE A 107 4.70 -16.40 4.57
N GLU A 108 5.34 -15.81 3.57
CA GLU A 108 6.15 -14.60 3.71
C GLU A 108 5.34 -13.45 4.33
N ILE A 109 4.11 -13.20 3.85
CA ILE A 109 3.22 -12.19 4.42
C ILE A 109 2.86 -12.53 5.88
N VAL A 110 2.47 -13.77 6.15
CA VAL A 110 2.11 -14.20 7.52
C VAL A 110 3.29 -14.04 8.47
N GLN A 111 4.51 -14.39 8.05
CA GLN A 111 5.71 -14.24 8.88
C GLN A 111 6.07 -12.77 9.11
N VAL A 112 6.08 -11.94 8.07
CA VAL A 112 6.46 -10.53 8.22
C VAL A 112 5.47 -9.77 9.10
N TRP A 113 4.18 -10.04 8.96
CA TRP A 113 3.15 -9.23 9.63
C TRP A 113 2.61 -9.84 10.92
N MET A 114 2.36 -11.15 10.94
CA MET A 114 1.68 -11.85 12.05
C MET A 114 2.63 -12.62 12.96
N PHE A 115 3.39 -13.54 12.37
CA PHE A 115 4.12 -14.56 13.12
C PHE A 115 5.58 -14.71 12.62
N PRO A 116 6.47 -13.75 12.91
CA PRO A 116 7.84 -13.74 12.38
C PRO A 116 8.68 -14.96 12.78
N THR A 117 8.30 -15.62 13.87
CA THR A 117 9.05 -16.74 14.46
C THR A 117 8.51 -18.10 14.07
N ILE A 118 7.32 -18.20 13.46
CA ILE A 118 6.75 -19.51 13.10
C ILE A 118 7.47 -20.05 11.86
N PRO A 119 8.02 -21.28 11.92
CA PRO A 119 8.65 -21.93 10.76
C PRO A 119 7.69 -22.09 9.58
N SER A 120 8.20 -21.89 8.37
CA SER A 120 7.41 -21.91 7.13
C SER A 120 6.66 -23.23 6.91
N TRP A 121 7.28 -24.36 7.28
CA TRP A 121 6.69 -25.69 7.11
C TRP A 121 5.42 -25.91 7.96
N ILE A 122 5.31 -25.29 9.14
CA ILE A 122 4.12 -25.42 10.02
C ILE A 122 2.94 -24.74 9.34
N ILE A 123 3.13 -23.50 8.90
CA ILE A 123 2.11 -22.72 8.19
C ILE A 123 1.73 -23.45 6.89
N ALA A 124 2.72 -23.92 6.13
CA ALA A 124 2.50 -24.70 4.91
C ALA A 124 1.66 -25.94 5.17
N SER A 125 1.98 -26.71 6.20
CA SER A 125 1.30 -27.96 6.53
C SER A 125 -0.16 -27.73 6.94
N LEU A 126 -0.43 -26.71 7.76
CA LEU A 126 -1.79 -26.36 8.17
C LEU A 126 -2.66 -25.96 6.98
N ILE A 127 -2.14 -25.08 6.10
CA ILE A 127 -2.87 -24.64 4.90
C ILE A 127 -3.09 -25.83 3.96
N LEU A 128 -2.05 -26.63 3.70
CA LEU A 128 -2.13 -27.75 2.77
C LEU A 128 -3.02 -28.89 3.29
N LEU A 129 -3.17 -29.06 4.61
CA LEU A 129 -4.12 -30.02 5.19
C LEU A 129 -5.56 -29.61 4.85
N SER A 130 -5.90 -28.33 5.04
CA SER A 130 -7.22 -27.79 4.67
C SER A 130 -7.48 -27.88 3.16
N VAL A 131 -6.46 -27.57 2.34
CA VAL A 131 -6.55 -27.68 0.88
C VAL A 131 -6.70 -29.14 0.44
N TYR A 132 -5.98 -30.08 1.05
CA TYR A 132 -6.09 -31.51 0.78
C TYR A 132 -7.50 -32.03 1.06
N TYR A 133 -8.10 -31.63 2.20
CA TYR A 133 -9.48 -31.96 2.54
C TYR A 133 -10.46 -31.42 1.49
N CYS A 134 -10.32 -30.16 1.08
CA CYS A 134 -11.15 -29.55 0.04
C CYS A 134 -11.08 -30.31 -1.29
N ILE A 135 -9.87 -30.63 -1.77
CA ILE A 135 -9.68 -31.31 -3.05
C ILE A 135 -10.20 -32.76 -2.98
N SER A 136 -10.06 -33.42 -1.83
CA SER A 136 -10.57 -34.78 -1.61
C SER A 136 -12.09 -34.86 -1.72
N GLY A 137 -12.82 -33.77 -1.43
CA GLY A 137 -14.26 -33.64 -1.67
C GLY A 137 -14.65 -33.51 -3.16
N GLY A 138 -13.67 -33.34 -4.06
CA GLY A 138 -13.86 -33.29 -5.51
C GLY A 138 -14.01 -31.88 -6.08
N PHE A 139 -14.09 -31.80 -7.41
CA PHE A 139 -14.03 -30.51 -8.13
C PHE A 139 -15.15 -29.54 -7.75
N ARG A 140 -16.37 -30.04 -7.46
CA ARG A 140 -17.48 -29.19 -7.03
C ARG A 140 -17.18 -28.46 -5.71
N VAL A 141 -16.43 -29.06 -4.80
CA VAL A 141 -16.01 -28.42 -3.54
C VAL A 141 -14.99 -27.32 -3.81
N VAL A 142 -14.02 -27.56 -4.70
CA VAL A 142 -13.05 -26.53 -5.15
C VAL A 142 -13.76 -25.32 -5.76
N VAL A 143 -14.81 -25.55 -6.54
CA VAL A 143 -15.64 -24.48 -7.13
C VAL A 143 -16.48 -23.77 -6.06
N GLY A 144 -17.01 -24.50 -5.09
CA GLY A 144 -17.66 -23.92 -3.91
C GLY A 144 -16.72 -23.01 -3.12
N MET A 145 -15.47 -23.42 -2.92
CA MET A 145 -14.44 -22.58 -2.30
C MET A 145 -14.15 -21.33 -3.15
N SER A 146 -14.13 -21.44 -4.48
CA SER A 146 -13.93 -20.30 -5.38
C SER A 146 -15.07 -19.28 -5.30
N LEU A 147 -16.29 -19.74 -5.01
CA LEU A 147 -17.43 -18.86 -4.74
C LEU A 147 -17.29 -18.17 -3.37
N LEU A 148 -16.90 -18.92 -2.33
CA LEU A 148 -16.73 -18.37 -0.98
C LEU A 148 -15.57 -17.34 -0.92
N SER A 149 -14.48 -17.59 -1.65
CA SER A 149 -13.37 -16.64 -1.77
C SER A 149 -13.72 -15.36 -2.55
N PHE A 150 -14.80 -15.38 -3.33
CA PHE A 150 -15.36 -14.17 -3.91
C PHE A 150 -16.26 -13.45 -2.91
N ILE A 151 -17.26 -14.11 -2.32
CA ILE A 151 -18.30 -13.42 -1.53
C ILE A 151 -17.73 -12.72 -0.30
N PHE A 152 -16.98 -13.42 0.55
CA PHE A 152 -16.56 -12.85 1.84
C PHE A 152 -15.40 -11.86 1.71
N PRO A 153 -14.25 -12.22 1.11
CA PRO A 153 -13.08 -11.34 1.08
C PRO A 153 -13.24 -10.15 0.12
N GLN A 154 -13.93 -10.32 -1.02
CA GLN A 154 -14.00 -9.28 -2.05
C GLN A 154 -14.89 -8.10 -1.65
N ILE A 155 -16.01 -8.37 -0.95
CA ILE A 155 -16.88 -7.30 -0.44
C ILE A 155 -16.11 -6.45 0.56
N LEU A 156 -15.38 -7.09 1.47
CA LEU A 156 -14.52 -6.40 2.41
C LEU A 156 -13.47 -5.57 1.66
N LEU A 157 -12.80 -6.13 0.65
CA LEU A 157 -11.79 -5.43 -0.12
C LEU A 157 -12.30 -4.11 -0.73
N ILE A 158 -13.50 -4.14 -1.32
CA ILE A 158 -14.13 -2.95 -1.93
C ILE A 158 -14.41 -1.88 -0.86
N VAL A 159 -14.88 -2.28 0.32
CA VAL A 159 -15.10 -1.36 1.46
C VAL A 159 -13.79 -0.76 1.94
N LEU A 160 -12.71 -1.55 1.98
CA LEU A 160 -11.41 -1.10 2.45
C LEU A 160 -10.80 -0.02 1.56
N TYR A 161 -11.04 -0.03 0.25
CA TYR A 161 -10.55 1.03 -0.65
C TYR A 161 -11.19 2.41 -0.37
N PHE A 162 -12.32 2.49 0.35
CA PHE A 162 -12.92 3.78 0.72
C PHE A 162 -12.04 4.58 1.70
N PHE A 163 -11.23 3.91 2.52
CA PHE A 163 -10.36 4.57 3.48
C PHE A 163 -9.20 5.33 2.82
N PRO A 164 -8.34 4.71 1.98
CA PRO A 164 -7.25 5.42 1.33
C PRO A 164 -7.75 6.49 0.35
N LEU A 165 -8.93 6.32 -0.25
CA LEU A 165 -9.53 7.33 -1.14
C LEU A 165 -9.84 8.67 -0.44
N LYS A 166 -9.98 8.70 0.89
CA LYS A 166 -10.11 9.96 1.64
C LYS A 166 -8.82 10.78 1.68
N MET A 167 -7.68 10.13 1.46
CA MET A 167 -6.34 10.72 1.45
C MET A 167 -5.74 10.71 0.03
N ALA A 168 -6.55 10.43 -0.99
CA ALA A 168 -6.09 10.31 -2.36
C ALA A 168 -5.77 11.67 -2.99
N HIS A 169 -4.57 11.77 -3.56
CA HIS A 169 -4.13 12.85 -4.42
C HIS A 169 -4.41 12.49 -5.89
N PHE A 170 -5.65 12.74 -6.35
CA PHE A 170 -6.07 12.43 -7.73
C PHE A 170 -5.24 13.12 -8.82
N SER A 171 -4.59 14.22 -8.47
CA SER A 171 -3.63 14.90 -9.34
C SER A 171 -2.45 14.02 -9.74
N ASN A 172 -2.07 13.02 -8.94
CA ASN A 172 -0.98 12.12 -9.27
C ASN A 172 -1.23 11.27 -10.52
N LEU A 173 -2.48 11.18 -11.01
CA LEU A 173 -2.79 10.53 -12.28
C LEU A 173 -2.44 11.40 -13.50
N LEU A 174 -2.20 12.70 -13.29
CA LEU A 174 -1.90 13.65 -14.35
C LEU A 174 -0.38 13.90 -14.46
N PRO A 175 0.12 14.18 -15.68
CA PRO A 175 -0.61 14.18 -16.94
C PRO A 175 -0.80 12.76 -17.48
N ILE A 176 -1.95 12.51 -18.13
CA ILE A 176 -2.23 11.21 -18.75
C ILE A 176 -1.39 11.07 -20.03
N MET A 177 -0.80 9.90 -20.25
CA MET A 177 0.08 9.55 -21.37
C MET A 177 1.35 10.41 -21.43
N SER A 178 2.01 10.61 -20.29
CA SER A 178 3.32 11.26 -20.24
C SER A 178 4.48 10.32 -20.54
N HIS A 179 4.27 9.00 -20.44
CA HIS A 179 5.30 7.99 -20.66
C HIS A 179 5.40 7.51 -22.12
N SER A 180 6.58 7.00 -22.48
CA SER A 180 6.86 6.47 -23.81
C SER A 180 6.10 5.17 -24.11
N LEU A 181 5.88 4.86 -25.38
CA LEU A 181 5.26 3.58 -25.80
C LEU A 181 6.04 2.36 -25.30
N LYS A 182 7.36 2.47 -25.11
CA LYS A 182 8.20 1.39 -24.57
C LYS A 182 7.89 1.13 -23.10
N GLU A 183 7.81 2.18 -22.30
CA GLU A 183 7.46 2.11 -20.87
C GLU A 183 6.05 1.54 -20.66
N LEU A 184 5.09 2.00 -21.48
CA LEU A 184 3.74 1.44 -21.51
C LEU A 184 3.75 -0.05 -21.88
N SER A 185 4.55 -0.46 -22.87
CA SER A 185 4.71 -1.87 -23.24
C SER A 185 5.34 -2.70 -22.13
N ASP A 186 6.27 -2.16 -21.35
CA ASP A 186 6.90 -2.89 -20.25
C ASP A 186 5.95 -3.00 -19.05
N SER A 187 5.12 -1.98 -18.81
CA SER A 187 4.01 -2.03 -17.84
C SER A 187 2.98 -3.10 -18.23
N LEU A 188 2.56 -3.13 -19.50
CA LEU A 188 1.70 -4.19 -20.06
C LEU A 188 2.25 -5.58 -19.77
N LYS A 189 3.54 -5.84 -20.05
CA LYS A 189 4.18 -7.14 -19.74
C LYS A 189 4.13 -7.47 -18.24
N GLY A 190 4.30 -6.48 -17.37
CA GLY A 190 4.15 -6.66 -15.92
C GLY A 190 2.73 -7.05 -15.53
N SER A 191 1.74 -6.34 -16.06
CA SER A 191 0.33 -6.63 -15.84
C SER A 191 -0.10 -7.99 -16.39
N MET A 192 0.43 -8.41 -17.55
CA MET A 192 0.15 -9.71 -18.16
C MET A 192 0.47 -10.88 -17.21
N SER A 193 1.59 -10.78 -16.49
CA SER A 193 2.00 -11.76 -15.48
C SER A 193 1.09 -11.74 -14.26
N THR A 194 0.57 -10.57 -13.88
CA THR A 194 -0.39 -10.44 -12.78
C THR A 194 -1.76 -11.02 -13.13
N THR A 195 -2.18 -10.94 -14.39
CA THR A 195 -3.46 -11.48 -14.86
C THR A 195 -3.40 -12.97 -15.24
N ALA A 196 -2.29 -13.64 -14.94
CA ALA A 196 -2.12 -15.08 -15.08
C ALA A 196 -3.15 -15.88 -14.27
N GLY A 197 -3.41 -17.13 -14.66
CA GLY A 197 -4.25 -18.09 -13.94
C GLY A 197 -5.45 -18.59 -14.74
N THR A 198 -5.93 -17.81 -15.71
CA THR A 198 -7.07 -18.23 -16.55
C THR A 198 -6.79 -19.47 -17.39
N GLU A 199 -5.52 -19.83 -17.58
CA GLU A 199 -5.10 -21.10 -18.16
C GLU A 199 -5.67 -22.32 -17.43
N THR A 200 -6.06 -22.22 -16.16
CA THR A 200 -6.75 -23.31 -15.44
C THR A 200 -8.01 -23.81 -16.16
N LEU A 201 -8.63 -22.96 -17.00
CA LEU A 201 -9.72 -23.34 -17.91
C LEU A 201 -9.37 -24.53 -18.79
N LEU A 202 -8.11 -24.63 -19.21
CA LEU A 202 -7.58 -25.74 -20.00
C LEU A 202 -7.77 -27.11 -19.33
N MET A 203 -7.88 -27.15 -18.01
CA MET A 203 -8.09 -28.38 -17.23
C MET A 203 -9.55 -28.59 -16.84
N PHE A 204 -10.25 -27.54 -16.39
CA PHE A 204 -11.62 -27.72 -15.88
C PHE A 204 -12.71 -27.66 -16.96
N TYR A 205 -12.40 -27.29 -18.20
CA TYR A 205 -13.38 -27.19 -19.29
C TYR A 205 -14.32 -28.41 -19.45
N PRO A 206 -13.85 -29.67 -19.39
CA PRO A 206 -14.72 -30.85 -19.49
C PRO A 206 -15.71 -31.03 -18.33
N PHE A 207 -15.49 -30.32 -17.23
CA PHE A 207 -16.34 -30.33 -16.04
C PHE A 207 -17.45 -29.28 -16.13
N ILE A 208 -17.55 -28.52 -17.22
CA ILE A 208 -18.59 -27.51 -17.38
C ILE A 208 -19.81 -28.13 -18.08
N ARG A 209 -20.99 -28.03 -17.46
CA ARG A 209 -22.25 -28.38 -18.12
C ARG A 209 -22.49 -27.36 -19.23
N ASN A 210 -22.65 -27.80 -20.48
CA ASN A 210 -22.81 -26.94 -21.66
C ASN A 210 -21.71 -25.85 -21.77
N PRO A 211 -20.47 -26.22 -22.16
CA PRO A 211 -19.34 -25.29 -22.20
C PRO A 211 -19.56 -24.06 -23.09
N LYS A 212 -20.34 -24.17 -24.18
CA LYS A 212 -20.66 -23.01 -25.04
C LYS A 212 -21.37 -21.90 -24.26
N ALA A 213 -22.28 -22.27 -23.37
CA ALA A 213 -23.01 -21.31 -22.54
C ALA A 213 -22.15 -20.68 -21.43
N SER A 214 -21.03 -21.32 -21.04
CA SER A 214 -20.15 -20.79 -19.99
C SER A 214 -19.19 -19.72 -20.46
N LYS A 215 -18.92 -19.64 -21.78
CA LYS A 215 -17.99 -18.68 -22.38
C LYS A 215 -18.25 -17.23 -21.94
N LYS A 216 -19.52 -16.80 -21.89
CA LYS A 216 -19.87 -15.45 -21.43
C LYS A 216 -19.45 -15.20 -19.97
N PHE A 217 -19.58 -16.19 -19.10
CA PHE A 217 -19.22 -16.08 -17.69
C PHE A 217 -17.70 -16.08 -17.48
N ALA A 218 -16.94 -16.77 -18.33
CA ALA A 218 -15.48 -16.67 -18.33
C ALA A 218 -15.01 -15.26 -18.71
N HIS A 219 -15.56 -14.68 -19.78
CA HIS A 219 -15.25 -13.30 -20.18
C HIS A 219 -15.66 -12.27 -19.11
N LEU A 220 -16.82 -12.47 -18.45
CA LEU A 220 -17.24 -11.64 -17.32
C LEU A 220 -16.28 -11.77 -16.12
N GLY A 221 -15.76 -12.96 -15.85
CA GLY A 221 -14.76 -13.18 -14.79
C GLY A 221 -13.48 -12.37 -15.06
N VAL A 222 -12.95 -12.44 -16.29
CA VAL A 222 -11.78 -11.66 -16.71
C VAL A 222 -12.05 -10.16 -16.70
N LEU A 223 -13.26 -9.73 -17.09
CA LEU A 223 -13.63 -8.31 -17.06
C LEU A 223 -13.65 -7.80 -15.62
N PHE A 224 -14.27 -8.55 -14.71
CA PHE A 224 -14.34 -8.19 -13.30
C PHE A 224 -12.95 -8.07 -12.68
N THR A 225 -12.08 -9.07 -12.89
CA THR A 225 -10.71 -9.01 -12.38
C THR A 225 -9.94 -7.85 -13.01
N THR A 226 -10.02 -7.64 -14.32
CA THR A 226 -9.36 -6.49 -14.96
C THR A 226 -9.78 -5.17 -14.30
N LEU A 227 -11.09 -4.95 -14.11
CA LEU A 227 -11.60 -3.74 -13.45
C LEU A 227 -11.13 -3.62 -12.00
N LEU A 228 -11.09 -4.74 -11.26
CA LEU A 228 -10.59 -4.78 -9.89
C LEU A 228 -9.11 -4.37 -9.82
N TYR A 229 -8.24 -4.95 -10.65
CA TYR A 229 -6.82 -4.62 -10.68
C TYR A 229 -6.58 -3.19 -11.16
N THR A 230 -7.35 -2.70 -12.14
CA THR A 230 -7.29 -1.30 -12.56
C THR A 230 -7.70 -0.37 -11.41
N PHE A 231 -8.80 -0.67 -10.72
CA PHE A 231 -9.24 0.12 -9.57
C PHE A 231 -8.20 0.13 -8.45
N SER A 232 -7.67 -1.04 -8.08
CA SER A 232 -6.58 -1.17 -7.11
C SER A 232 -5.36 -0.34 -7.50
N SER A 233 -4.94 -0.38 -8.77
CA SER A 233 -3.82 0.41 -9.27
C SER A 233 -4.07 1.92 -9.17
N ILE A 234 -5.29 2.39 -9.48
CA ILE A 234 -5.66 3.81 -9.37
C ILE A 234 -5.64 4.26 -7.91
N VAL A 235 -6.17 3.44 -6.99
CA VAL A 235 -6.13 3.75 -5.55
C VAL A 235 -4.67 3.86 -5.08
N SER A 236 -3.78 2.94 -5.46
CA SER A 236 -2.36 3.03 -5.09
C SER A 236 -1.65 4.25 -5.69
N LEU A 237 -1.87 4.56 -6.97
CA LEU A 237 -1.25 5.70 -7.65
C LEU A 237 -1.72 7.06 -7.11
N THR A 238 -2.92 7.12 -6.56
CA THR A 238 -3.46 8.34 -5.96
C THR A 238 -3.12 8.47 -4.47
N PHE A 239 -2.97 7.34 -3.76
CA PHE A 239 -2.62 7.36 -2.34
C PHE A 239 -1.11 7.53 -2.09
N TYR A 240 -0.25 6.94 -2.91
CA TYR A 240 1.20 7.04 -2.78
C TYR A 240 1.79 8.04 -3.78
N SER A 241 2.89 8.71 -3.40
CA SER A 241 3.76 9.33 -4.39
C SER A 241 4.53 8.24 -5.16
N GLU A 242 4.94 8.53 -6.39
CA GLU A 242 5.53 7.54 -7.28
C GLU A 242 6.78 6.87 -6.69
N LYS A 243 7.68 7.67 -6.09
CA LYS A 243 8.90 7.17 -5.44
C LYS A 243 8.56 6.34 -4.19
N LEU A 244 7.53 6.71 -3.41
CA LEU A 244 7.08 5.96 -2.22
C LEU A 244 6.41 4.63 -2.58
N LEU A 245 5.62 4.59 -3.66
CA LEU A 245 5.01 3.35 -4.13
C LEU A 245 6.07 2.31 -4.52
N ASN A 246 7.16 2.75 -5.16
CA ASN A 246 8.25 1.88 -5.59
C ASN A 246 9.02 1.25 -4.42
N THR A 247 9.04 1.90 -3.25
CA THR A 247 9.70 1.37 -2.04
C THR A 247 8.76 0.58 -1.13
N THR A 248 7.43 0.69 -1.32
CA THR A 248 6.43 -0.02 -0.53
C THR A 248 6.22 -1.45 -1.05
N ILE A 249 6.51 -2.47 -0.24
CA ILE A 249 6.49 -3.88 -0.69
C ILE A 249 5.08 -4.41 -0.96
N TRP A 250 4.16 -4.16 -0.05
CA TRP A 250 2.75 -4.58 -0.15
C TRP A 250 1.81 -3.37 -0.05
N PRO A 251 1.71 -2.52 -1.08
CA PRO A 251 0.91 -1.29 -1.04
C PRO A 251 -0.54 -1.54 -0.60
N GLU A 252 -1.15 -2.61 -1.09
CA GLU A 252 -2.55 -2.92 -0.77
C GLU A 252 -2.76 -3.33 0.69
N LEU A 253 -1.83 -4.13 1.23
CA LEU A 253 -1.85 -4.51 2.64
C LEU A 253 -1.58 -3.29 3.52
N SER A 254 -0.68 -2.41 3.10
CA SER A 254 -0.36 -1.16 3.81
C SER A 254 -1.53 -0.17 3.89
N PHE A 255 -2.55 -0.25 3.02
CA PHE A 255 -3.78 0.53 3.20
C PHE A 255 -4.47 0.22 4.53
N THR A 256 -4.39 -1.01 5.02
CA THR A 256 -5.04 -1.38 6.28
C THR A 256 -4.40 -0.71 7.51
N LYS A 257 -3.15 -0.23 7.40
CA LYS A 257 -2.44 0.51 8.47
C LYS A 257 -3.03 1.89 8.78
N ILE A 258 -3.95 2.40 7.95
CA ILE A 258 -4.65 3.67 8.21
C ILE A 258 -6.00 3.46 8.90
N ILE A 259 -6.43 2.22 9.09
CA ILE A 259 -7.73 1.90 9.68
C ILE A 259 -7.56 1.80 11.19
N THR A 260 -8.01 2.82 11.90
CA THR A 260 -8.06 2.86 13.35
C THR A 260 -9.49 2.64 13.83
N LEU A 261 -9.71 1.58 14.61
CA LEU A 261 -10.99 1.31 15.26
C LEU A 261 -10.79 1.30 16.78
N PRO A 262 -11.73 1.84 17.59
CA PRO A 262 -11.56 1.93 19.05
C PRO A 262 -11.30 0.60 19.76
N PHE A 263 -11.77 -0.52 19.17
CA PHE A 263 -11.67 -1.86 19.74
C PHE A 263 -10.67 -2.77 19.02
N LEU A 264 -10.09 -2.33 17.90
CA LEU A 264 -9.18 -3.14 17.08
C LEU A 264 -7.98 -2.31 16.63
N GLU A 265 -6.85 -2.53 17.28
CA GLU A 265 -5.60 -1.80 17.01
C GLU A 265 -4.83 -2.34 15.79
N ARG A 266 -5.08 -3.60 15.38
CA ARG A 266 -4.35 -4.28 14.29
C ARG A 266 -5.29 -4.87 13.25
N PHE A 267 -5.84 -4.01 12.40
CA PHE A 267 -6.77 -4.41 11.35
C PHE A 267 -6.13 -5.35 10.30
N GLU A 268 -4.82 -5.25 10.12
CA GLU A 268 -4.02 -6.09 9.22
C GLU A 268 -4.25 -7.59 9.50
N TYR A 269 -4.39 -7.96 10.77
CA TYR A 269 -4.57 -9.35 11.20
C TYR A 269 -5.89 -9.93 10.74
N LEU A 270 -6.95 -9.14 10.83
CA LEU A 270 -8.26 -9.51 10.32
C LEU A 270 -8.19 -9.67 8.79
N TYR A 271 -7.54 -8.72 8.12
CA TYR A 271 -7.41 -8.74 6.66
C TYR A 271 -6.62 -9.97 6.17
N ILE A 272 -5.44 -10.26 6.73
CA ILE A 272 -4.62 -11.43 6.37
C ILE A 272 -5.37 -12.74 6.66
N SER A 273 -6.11 -12.81 7.77
CA SER A 273 -6.91 -13.99 8.12
C SER A 273 -8.04 -14.23 7.13
N MET A 274 -8.70 -13.19 6.62
CA MET A 274 -9.69 -13.31 5.56
C MET A 274 -9.04 -13.66 4.21
N TYR A 275 -7.85 -13.13 3.94
CA TYR A 275 -7.07 -13.41 2.74
C TYR A 275 -6.65 -14.89 2.62
N LEU A 276 -6.50 -15.58 3.75
CA LEU A 276 -6.25 -17.03 3.78
C LEU A 276 -7.31 -17.82 3.00
N VAL A 277 -8.57 -17.36 2.97
CA VAL A 277 -9.65 -18.01 2.20
C VAL A 277 -9.41 -17.90 0.70
N ILE A 278 -8.98 -16.72 0.22
CA ILE A 278 -8.59 -16.50 -1.19
C ILE A 278 -7.44 -17.43 -1.55
N VAL A 279 -6.37 -17.40 -0.75
CA VAL A 279 -5.15 -18.18 -1.02
C VAL A 279 -5.44 -19.67 -0.98
N SER A 280 -6.17 -20.16 0.02
CA SER A 280 -6.53 -21.58 0.11
C SER A 280 -7.38 -22.02 -1.07
N SER A 281 -8.29 -21.17 -1.55
CA SER A 281 -9.11 -21.48 -2.74
C SER A 281 -8.28 -21.53 -4.03
N LEU A 282 -7.34 -20.60 -4.22
CA LEU A 282 -6.42 -20.60 -5.36
C LEU A 282 -5.48 -21.81 -5.33
N LEU A 283 -4.91 -22.13 -4.15
CA LEU A 283 -4.11 -23.34 -3.96
C LEU A 283 -4.90 -24.61 -4.28
N ALA A 284 -6.16 -24.68 -3.83
CA ALA A 284 -7.04 -25.79 -4.14
C ALA A 284 -7.26 -25.96 -5.65
N LEU A 285 -7.44 -24.86 -6.39
CA LEU A 285 -7.61 -24.88 -7.83
C LEU A 285 -6.35 -25.35 -8.57
N LEU A 286 -5.17 -24.80 -8.23
CA LEU A 286 -3.90 -25.14 -8.87
C LEU A 286 -3.46 -26.58 -8.58
N LEU A 287 -3.53 -27.01 -7.33
CA LEU A 287 -3.22 -28.39 -6.94
C LEU A 287 -4.24 -29.38 -7.49
N TRP A 288 -5.52 -29.00 -7.61
CA TRP A 288 -6.51 -29.83 -8.30
C TRP A 288 -6.15 -30.01 -9.79
N CYS A 289 -5.76 -28.94 -10.49
CA CYS A 289 -5.34 -29.02 -11.89
C CYS A 289 -4.15 -29.96 -12.06
N SER A 290 -3.09 -29.77 -11.26
CA SER A 290 -1.87 -30.59 -11.32
C SER A 290 -2.14 -32.06 -10.97
N SER A 291 -2.77 -32.33 -9.82
CA SER A 291 -3.04 -33.70 -9.36
C SER A 291 -3.98 -34.47 -10.30
N ARG A 292 -4.98 -33.78 -10.89
CA ARG A 292 -5.90 -34.38 -11.86
C ARG A 292 -5.18 -34.72 -13.16
N GLY A 293 -4.31 -33.85 -13.65
CA GLY A 293 -3.58 -34.10 -14.89
C GLY A 293 -2.55 -35.21 -14.73
N PHE A 294 -1.81 -35.26 -13.63
CA PHE A 294 -0.93 -36.39 -13.33
C PHE A 294 -1.69 -37.71 -13.18
N LYS A 295 -2.93 -37.69 -12.62
CA LYS A 295 -3.80 -38.88 -12.64
C LYS A 295 -4.08 -39.36 -14.06
N LYS A 296 -4.32 -38.46 -15.02
CA LYS A 296 -4.53 -38.83 -16.44
C LYS A 296 -3.23 -39.32 -17.12
N ILE A 297 -2.08 -38.76 -16.76
CA ILE A 297 -0.78 -39.12 -17.35
C ILE A 297 -0.30 -40.49 -16.86
N PHE A 298 -0.28 -40.70 -15.54
CA PHE A 298 0.27 -41.89 -14.86
C PHE A 298 -0.78 -42.95 -14.49
N SER A 299 -2.07 -42.70 -14.75
CA SER A 299 -3.17 -43.62 -14.43
C SER A 299 -3.31 -43.99 -12.94
N SER A 300 -2.73 -43.20 -12.02
CA SER A 300 -2.79 -43.43 -10.57
C SER A 300 -4.01 -42.74 -9.91
N LYS A 301 -4.34 -43.07 -8.64
CA LYS A 301 -5.42 -42.37 -7.92
C LYS A 301 -5.01 -40.93 -7.58
N GLN A 302 -5.93 -39.99 -7.76
CA GLN A 302 -5.68 -38.55 -7.56
C GLN A 302 -5.23 -38.24 -6.12
N ASN A 303 -5.82 -38.90 -5.12
CA ASN A 303 -5.53 -38.61 -3.72
C ASN A 303 -4.07 -38.92 -3.35
N TYR A 304 -3.49 -40.01 -3.87
CA TYR A 304 -2.07 -40.33 -3.65
C TYR A 304 -1.15 -39.30 -4.31
N ILE A 305 -1.44 -38.91 -5.56
CA ILE A 305 -0.68 -37.87 -6.26
C ILE A 305 -0.77 -36.56 -5.49
N LEU A 306 -1.97 -36.17 -5.06
CA LEU A 306 -2.18 -34.95 -4.29
C LEU A 306 -1.37 -34.96 -2.99
N LEU A 307 -1.39 -36.08 -2.26
CA LEU A 307 -0.61 -36.22 -1.03
C LEU A 307 0.89 -36.03 -1.30
N ILE A 308 1.43 -36.67 -2.34
CA ILE A 308 2.83 -36.53 -2.74
C ILE A 308 3.16 -35.07 -3.09
N LEU A 309 2.34 -34.42 -3.92
CA LEU A 309 2.55 -33.02 -4.29
C LEU A 309 2.48 -32.09 -3.08
N SER A 310 1.55 -32.31 -2.16
CA SER A 310 1.45 -31.52 -0.92
C SER A 310 2.68 -31.71 -0.02
N LEU A 311 3.15 -32.95 0.19
CA LEU A 311 4.35 -33.23 0.98
C LEU A 311 5.60 -32.59 0.35
N LEU A 312 5.77 -32.71 -0.97
CA LEU A 312 6.85 -32.06 -1.69
C LEU A 312 6.76 -30.53 -1.57
N SER A 313 5.56 -29.96 -1.58
CA SER A 313 5.35 -28.52 -1.40
C SER A 313 5.82 -28.05 -0.02
N VAL A 314 5.52 -28.81 1.05
CA VAL A 314 6.00 -28.50 2.41
C VAL A 314 7.53 -28.53 2.48
N VAL A 315 8.15 -29.56 1.90
CA VAL A 315 9.61 -29.69 1.86
C VAL A 315 10.25 -28.53 1.10
N LEU A 316 9.71 -28.17 -0.07
CA LEU A 316 10.18 -27.02 -0.84
C LEU A 316 10.05 -25.70 -0.06
N CYS A 317 8.94 -25.49 0.65
CA CYS A 317 8.75 -24.29 1.46
C CYS A 317 9.79 -24.14 2.59
N GLN A 318 10.39 -25.24 3.05
CA GLN A 318 11.43 -25.22 4.08
C GLN A 318 12.83 -24.98 3.50
N ILE A 319 13.11 -25.49 2.29
CA ILE A 319 14.43 -25.40 1.65
C ILE A 319 14.64 -24.05 0.96
N ILE A 320 13.57 -23.45 0.45
CA ILE A 320 13.66 -22.25 -0.40
C ILE A 320 13.96 -21.01 0.47
N ASN A 321 15.23 -20.59 0.43
CA ASN A 321 15.71 -19.32 0.97
C ASN A 321 15.39 -18.14 0.02
N ASP A 322 15.56 -16.90 0.48
CA ASP A 322 15.15 -15.70 -0.27
C ASP A 322 15.72 -15.61 -1.71
N PRO A 323 17.00 -15.89 -1.99
CA PRO A 323 17.51 -15.88 -3.36
C PRO A 323 16.81 -16.90 -4.28
N PHE A 324 16.42 -18.05 -3.73
CA PHE A 324 15.69 -19.08 -4.46
C PHE A 324 14.22 -18.67 -4.68
N LYS A 325 13.61 -17.91 -3.77
CA LYS A 325 12.24 -17.37 -3.95
C LYS A 325 12.19 -16.42 -5.14
N ASP A 326 13.14 -15.49 -5.24
CA ASP A 326 13.21 -14.52 -6.34
C ASP A 326 13.51 -15.22 -7.68
N MET A 327 14.39 -16.21 -7.66
CA MET A 327 14.64 -17.05 -8.82
C MET A 327 13.37 -17.80 -9.27
N LEU A 328 12.64 -18.41 -8.34
CA LEU A 328 11.39 -19.13 -8.61
C LEU A 328 10.32 -18.18 -9.19
N ASP A 329 10.17 -16.99 -8.61
CA ASP A 329 9.27 -15.93 -9.08
C ASP A 329 9.54 -15.58 -10.55
N LYS A 330 10.82 -15.33 -10.88
CA LYS A 330 11.26 -15.00 -12.23
C LYS A 330 10.96 -16.13 -13.21
N TYR A 331 11.27 -17.37 -12.85
CA TYR A 331 11.02 -18.53 -13.72
C TYR A 331 9.54 -18.79 -13.94
N ILE A 332 8.71 -18.76 -12.89
CA ILE A 332 7.26 -18.96 -13.01
C ILE A 332 6.65 -17.86 -13.86
N THR A 333 7.04 -16.60 -13.63
CA THR A 333 6.59 -15.45 -14.42
C THR A 333 6.93 -15.62 -15.90
N GLN A 334 8.16 -16.03 -16.20
CA GLN A 334 8.59 -16.24 -17.57
C GLN A 334 7.90 -17.45 -18.23
N MET A 335 7.79 -18.58 -17.51
CA MET A 335 7.05 -19.75 -17.97
C MET A 335 5.59 -19.41 -18.26
N ASN A 336 4.93 -18.64 -17.38
CA ASN A 336 3.58 -18.17 -17.59
C ASN A 336 3.46 -17.38 -18.90
N LEU A 337 4.34 -16.39 -19.12
CA LEU A 337 4.30 -15.58 -20.34
C LEU A 337 4.42 -16.44 -21.60
N TRP A 338 5.38 -17.39 -21.63
CA TRP A 338 5.59 -18.28 -22.77
C TRP A 338 4.44 -19.28 -22.98
N ILE A 339 3.98 -19.94 -21.93
CA ILE A 339 2.89 -20.93 -22.00
C ILE A 339 1.60 -20.24 -22.43
N PHE A 340 1.27 -19.12 -21.78
CA PHE A 340 -0.05 -18.54 -21.88
C PHE A 340 -0.22 -17.68 -23.14
N TYR A 341 0.72 -16.78 -23.42
CA TYR A 341 0.63 -15.85 -24.55
C TYR A 341 1.28 -16.38 -25.83
N GLY A 342 2.23 -17.34 -25.72
CA GLY A 342 2.90 -17.95 -26.87
C GLY A 342 2.32 -19.30 -27.26
N TYR A 343 2.43 -20.29 -26.37
CA TYR A 343 2.18 -21.70 -26.67
C TYR A 343 0.70 -22.01 -26.96
N ILE A 344 -0.26 -21.45 -26.21
CA ILE A 344 -1.70 -21.72 -26.43
C ILE A 344 -2.20 -21.24 -27.81
N PRO A 345 -1.91 -20.00 -28.26
CA PRO A 345 -2.25 -19.58 -29.63
C PRO A 345 -1.61 -20.49 -30.69
N ILE A 346 -0.35 -20.88 -30.51
CA ILE A 346 0.37 -21.78 -31.42
C ILE A 346 -0.33 -23.16 -31.48
N LEU A 347 -0.74 -23.71 -30.34
CA LEU A 347 -1.53 -24.95 -30.31
C LEU A 347 -2.83 -24.85 -31.10
N LEU A 348 -3.54 -23.72 -31.00
CA LEU A 348 -4.75 -23.52 -31.80
C LEU A 348 -4.45 -23.52 -33.30
N LEU A 349 -3.35 -22.92 -33.73
CA LEU A 349 -2.90 -22.96 -35.12
C LEU A 349 -2.62 -24.40 -35.55
N PHE A 350 -1.83 -25.17 -34.78
CA PHE A 350 -1.55 -26.58 -35.10
C PHE A 350 -2.81 -27.46 -35.20
N VAL A 351 -3.79 -27.28 -34.30
CA VAL A 351 -5.08 -28.00 -34.38
C VAL A 351 -5.89 -27.58 -35.62
N THR A 352 -5.70 -26.34 -36.11
CA THR A 352 -6.42 -25.81 -37.28
C THR A 352 -5.76 -26.21 -38.60
N PHE A 353 -4.43 -26.29 -38.65
CA PHE A 353 -3.64 -26.58 -39.84
C PHE A 353 -3.20 -28.05 -39.94
N LYS A 354 -3.99 -28.98 -39.36
CA LYS A 354 -3.70 -30.42 -39.32
C LYS A 354 -3.85 -31.13 -40.69
N LYS A 355 -3.15 -30.64 -41.70
CA LYS A 355 -2.54 -31.44 -42.76
C LYS A 355 -1.17 -30.82 -43.04
N TRP A 356 -0.14 -31.64 -42.79
CA TRP A 356 1.27 -31.48 -43.12
C TRP A 356 2.20 -31.17 -41.94
N VAL A 357 3.30 -31.94 -41.94
CA VAL A 357 4.48 -31.94 -41.07
C VAL A 357 4.39 -32.72 -39.74
N ILE A 358 4.77 -34.01 -39.80
CA ILE A 358 5.47 -34.70 -38.70
C ILE A 358 6.66 -35.46 -39.28
N LYS A 359 7.86 -35.08 -38.83
CA LYS A 359 9.09 -35.88 -38.57
C LYS A 359 10.19 -34.83 -38.32
N MET A 360 11.01 -34.84 -37.27
CA MET A 360 11.86 -35.88 -36.67
C MET A 360 12.57 -35.17 -35.48
N ILE A 361 12.94 -35.77 -34.34
CA ILE A 361 14.29 -36.33 -34.05
C ILE A 361 14.29 -36.79 -32.57
N SER A 362 15.06 -37.85 -32.33
CA SER A 362 15.14 -38.69 -31.14
C SER A 362 16.17 -38.24 -30.08
N ARG A 363 15.90 -38.67 -28.84
CA ARG A 363 16.82 -39.22 -27.82
C ARG A 363 18.16 -38.51 -27.58
N SER A 364 18.26 -37.80 -26.46
CA SER A 364 19.30 -37.93 -25.41
C SER A 364 19.05 -36.90 -24.30
N VAL A 365 19.57 -37.14 -23.09
CA VAL A 365 19.48 -36.31 -21.86
C VAL A 365 18.42 -36.78 -20.86
N LEU A 366 18.66 -37.95 -20.26
CA LEU A 366 17.99 -38.43 -19.04
C LEU A 366 19.01 -39.02 -18.05
N LEU A 367 20.26 -38.54 -18.06
CA LEU A 367 21.33 -39.13 -17.25
C LEU A 367 22.31 -38.12 -16.65
N LEU A 368 21.86 -36.88 -16.40
CA LEU A 368 22.69 -35.85 -15.75
C LEU A 368 21.92 -34.99 -14.73
N PHE A 369 20.97 -35.58 -14.01
CA PHE A 369 20.20 -34.85 -13.00
C PHE A 369 19.84 -35.70 -11.77
N LEU A 370 20.70 -36.67 -11.43
CA LEU A 370 20.47 -37.61 -10.32
C LEU A 370 21.59 -37.60 -9.25
N ILE A 371 22.39 -36.52 -9.14
CA ILE A 371 23.52 -36.45 -8.20
C ILE A 371 23.45 -35.25 -7.23
N LEU A 372 22.42 -34.39 -7.28
CA LEU A 372 22.37 -33.18 -6.43
C LEU A 372 21.41 -33.24 -5.23
N ILE A 373 21.00 -34.43 -4.77
CA ILE A 373 20.20 -34.56 -3.55
C ILE A 373 20.85 -35.57 -2.64
N LEU A 374 21.78 -35.10 -1.79
CA LEU A 374 22.11 -35.70 -0.50
C LEU A 374 23.03 -34.75 0.28
N SER A 375 22.44 -34.00 1.21
CA SER A 375 22.90 -33.86 2.60
C SER A 375 22.19 -32.69 3.27
N GLY A 376 21.79 -32.89 4.53
CA GLY A 376 21.40 -31.78 5.41
C GLY A 376 20.08 -31.97 6.13
N CYS A 377 19.97 -32.99 6.98
CA CYS A 377 19.11 -32.92 8.15
C CYS A 377 19.93 -32.37 9.32
N THR A 378 19.49 -31.30 9.95
CA THR A 378 19.68 -31.10 11.40
C THR A 378 18.39 -30.55 12.01
N LEU A 379 17.99 -31.21 13.11
CA LEU A 379 16.97 -30.79 14.07
C LEU A 379 17.49 -29.60 14.89
N PHE A 380 16.61 -28.69 15.35
CA PHE A 380 16.51 -28.23 16.74
C PHE A 380 15.26 -27.32 16.92
N PRO A 381 14.62 -27.32 18.11
CA PRO A 381 13.38 -26.60 18.40
C PRO A 381 13.66 -25.23 19.04
N THR A 382 12.72 -24.30 18.98
CA THR A 382 12.36 -23.44 20.13
C THR A 382 10.99 -22.81 19.91
N SER A 383 10.11 -22.98 20.89
CA SER A 383 8.90 -22.20 21.09
C SER A 383 9.21 -21.08 22.07
N TYR A 384 8.79 -19.85 21.77
CA TYR A 384 8.74 -18.76 22.75
C TYR A 384 7.32 -18.24 22.92
N ILE A 385 6.99 -17.99 24.18
CA ILE A 385 5.66 -17.65 24.68
C ILE A 385 5.45 -16.14 24.57
N VAL A 386 4.34 -15.73 23.97
CA VAL A 386 3.95 -14.36 23.57
C VAL A 386 3.62 -13.41 24.76
N ASN A 387 3.64 -13.89 26.01
CA ASN A 387 3.07 -13.17 27.16
C ASN A 387 4.05 -12.32 28.00
N LYS A 388 5.21 -11.91 27.46
CA LYS A 388 6.21 -11.10 28.18
C LYS A 388 6.87 -10.09 27.23
N ILE A 389 6.17 -9.03 26.82
CA ILE A 389 6.71 -7.96 25.96
C ILE A 389 6.24 -6.59 26.45
N ASP A 390 7.10 -5.59 26.33
CA ASP A 390 6.79 -4.19 26.67
C ASP A 390 6.57 -3.41 25.36
N MET A 391 5.41 -2.75 25.22
CA MET A 391 5.03 -2.07 23.97
C MET A 391 5.36 -0.59 24.04
N SER A 392 6.25 -0.13 23.15
CA SER A 392 6.61 1.28 23.00
C SER A 392 5.43 2.10 22.48
N GLN A 393 5.16 3.25 23.11
CA GLN A 393 4.08 4.18 22.74
C GLN A 393 4.60 5.54 22.25
N GLY A 394 5.78 5.97 22.71
CA GLY A 394 6.45 7.18 22.25
C GLY A 394 7.93 6.92 21.94
N LEU A 395 8.42 7.55 20.88
CA LEU A 395 9.84 7.52 20.49
C LEU A 395 10.38 8.94 20.45
N GLY A 396 11.59 9.15 20.95
CA GLY A 396 12.30 10.43 20.89
C GLY A 396 13.71 10.25 20.35
N TYR A 397 14.16 11.12 19.47
CA TYR A 397 15.52 11.08 18.93
C TYR A 397 16.16 12.46 19.05
N ASP A 398 17.30 12.52 19.73
CA ASP A 398 18.08 13.72 19.95
C ASP A 398 19.53 13.50 19.48
N LEU A 399 20.18 14.57 19.02
CA LEU A 399 21.59 14.51 18.65
C LEU A 399 22.47 14.44 19.91
N SER A 400 23.45 13.54 19.93
CA SER A 400 24.41 13.37 21.03
C SER A 400 25.84 13.31 20.49
N GLY A 401 26.52 14.47 20.47
CA GLY A 401 27.83 14.60 19.83
C GLY A 401 27.75 14.63 18.30
N LYS A 402 28.87 14.36 17.60
CA LYS A 402 28.95 14.53 16.13
C LYS A 402 28.30 13.41 15.30
N GLN A 403 28.15 12.22 15.86
CA GLN A 403 27.66 11.04 15.13
C GLN A 403 26.73 10.12 15.93
N ASN A 404 26.55 10.36 17.24
CA ASN A 404 25.68 9.51 18.04
C ASN A 404 24.31 10.14 18.22
N ILE A 405 23.32 9.28 18.38
CA ILE A 405 21.93 9.65 18.59
C ILE A 405 21.53 9.13 19.97
N LYS A 406 20.93 10.01 20.74
CA LYS A 406 20.27 9.65 21.99
C LYS A 406 18.82 9.32 21.65
N GLY A 407 18.47 8.04 21.73
CA GLY A 407 17.09 7.59 21.54
C GLY A 407 16.37 7.43 22.88
N THR A 408 15.09 7.75 22.87
CA THR A 408 14.18 7.71 24.02
C THR A 408 12.99 6.83 23.67
N ILE A 409 12.64 5.92 24.57
CA ILE A 409 11.45 5.08 24.43
C ILE A 409 10.56 5.27 25.66
N VAL A 410 9.27 5.45 25.40
CA VAL A 410 8.22 5.56 26.42
C VAL A 410 7.28 4.36 26.30
N TYR A 411 7.06 3.64 27.40
CA TYR A 411 6.18 2.47 27.43
C TYR A 411 5.48 2.34 28.80
N PRO A 412 4.24 1.82 28.86
CA PRO A 412 3.55 1.59 30.12
C PRO A 412 4.04 0.30 30.79
N ILE A 413 4.14 0.33 32.12
CA ILE A 413 4.26 -0.85 32.96
C ILE A 413 2.94 -1.06 33.69
N PHE A 414 2.38 -2.26 33.53
CA PHE A 414 1.19 -2.70 34.26
C PHE A 414 1.62 -3.35 35.57
N LYS A 415 1.33 -2.70 36.70
CA LYS A 415 1.58 -3.27 38.03
C LYS A 415 0.46 -4.22 38.43
N LYS A 416 0.77 -5.17 39.32
CA LYS A 416 -0.18 -6.20 39.81
C LYS A 416 -1.44 -5.63 40.48
N ASP A 417 -1.39 -4.37 40.91
CA ASP A 417 -2.48 -3.61 41.52
C ASP A 417 -3.39 -2.89 40.51
N LYS A 418 -3.24 -3.17 39.19
CA LYS A 418 -3.93 -2.50 38.07
C LYS A 418 -3.60 -1.02 37.89
N THR A 419 -2.59 -0.48 38.59
CA THR A 419 -2.08 0.85 38.27
C THR A 419 -1.09 0.76 37.10
N SER A 420 -1.30 1.57 36.05
CA SER A 420 -0.35 1.71 34.96
C SER A 420 0.57 2.89 35.25
N SER A 421 1.89 2.66 35.31
CA SER A 421 2.89 3.73 35.36
C SER A 421 3.65 3.79 34.05
N THR A 422 4.03 4.98 33.61
CA THR A 422 4.82 5.18 32.39
C THR A 422 6.31 5.16 32.72
N GLU A 423 7.10 4.36 32.00
CA GLU A 423 8.57 4.42 32.06
C GLU A 423 9.13 5.18 30.86
N VAL A 424 10.22 5.91 31.11
CA VAL A 424 10.97 6.64 30.07
C VAL A 424 12.44 6.20 30.15
N ARG A 425 12.90 5.50 29.12
CA ARG A 425 14.28 5.01 29.02
C ARG A 425 15.02 5.68 27.87
N THR A 426 16.34 5.78 28.00
CA THR A 426 17.20 6.42 26.99
C THR A 426 18.48 5.63 26.79
N ALA A 427 18.92 5.49 25.55
CA ALA A 427 20.22 4.93 25.18
C ALA A 427 20.89 5.78 24.09
N ILE A 428 22.21 5.67 23.99
CA ILE A 428 23.00 6.31 22.94
C ILE A 428 23.44 5.23 21.95
N GLY A 429 23.22 5.45 20.66
CA GLY A 429 23.65 4.56 19.59
C GLY A 429 23.73 5.28 18.25
N LYS A 430 24.09 4.58 17.19
CA LYS A 430 24.20 5.13 15.83
C LYS A 430 22.96 4.91 14.98
N SER A 431 22.07 3.99 15.38
CA SER A 431 20.82 3.72 14.66
C SER A 431 19.66 3.42 15.61
N SER A 432 18.42 3.59 15.13
CA SER A 432 17.23 3.29 15.94
C SER A 432 17.16 1.82 16.40
N LYS A 433 17.67 0.87 15.60
CA LYS A 433 17.66 -0.56 15.97
C LYS A 433 18.76 -0.89 16.98
N GLU A 434 19.92 -0.25 16.89
CA GLU A 434 20.98 -0.36 17.90
C GLU A 434 20.52 0.21 19.25
N ILE A 435 19.94 1.40 19.26
CA ILE A 435 19.36 2.03 20.47
C ILE A 435 18.36 1.08 21.13
N ARG A 436 17.44 0.49 20.36
CA ARG A 436 16.48 -0.49 20.89
C ARG A 436 17.17 -1.74 21.43
N SER A 437 18.23 -2.22 20.77
CA SER A 437 19.02 -3.37 21.24
C SER A 437 19.71 -3.09 22.57
N ILE A 438 20.25 -1.89 22.76
CA ILE A 438 20.86 -1.46 24.03
C ILE A 438 19.78 -1.41 25.11
N LEU A 439 18.65 -0.76 24.84
CA LEU A 439 17.53 -0.65 25.78
C LEU A 439 16.95 -2.01 26.16
N ASN A 440 16.88 -2.97 25.22
CA ASN A 440 16.42 -4.33 25.50
C ASN A 440 17.30 -5.08 26.51
N ASN A 441 18.59 -4.73 26.64
CA ASN A 441 19.47 -5.30 27.67
C ASN A 441 19.23 -4.69 29.06
N GLU A 442 18.45 -3.61 29.15
CA GLU A 442 18.13 -2.88 30.38
C GLU A 442 16.67 -3.07 30.82
N THR A 443 15.85 -3.80 30.04
CA THR A 443 14.43 -4.05 30.35
C THR A 443 14.18 -5.51 30.74
N GLN A 444 13.16 -5.71 31.58
CA GLN A 444 12.76 -7.06 32.01
C GLN A 444 12.09 -7.87 30.89
N ASN A 445 11.39 -7.20 29.98
CA ASN A 445 10.74 -7.79 28.82
C ASN A 445 11.30 -7.18 27.52
N PRO A 446 11.29 -7.93 26.39
CA PRO A 446 11.59 -7.39 25.07
C PRO A 446 10.70 -6.20 24.69
N LEU A 447 11.30 -5.12 24.20
CA LEU A 447 10.61 -3.95 23.67
C LEU A 447 10.16 -4.17 22.22
N VAL A 448 8.87 -3.92 21.97
CA VAL A 448 8.26 -3.97 20.63
C VAL A 448 7.60 -2.65 20.27
N SER A 449 7.51 -2.34 18.97
CA SER A 449 7.07 -1.03 18.47
C SER A 449 5.59 -0.98 18.05
N GLY A 450 4.82 -2.05 18.30
CA GLY A 450 3.45 -2.20 17.80
C GLY A 450 2.42 -1.19 18.32
N GLN A 451 2.74 -0.45 19.39
CA GLN A 451 1.85 0.58 19.95
C GLN A 451 2.40 2.00 19.84
N VAL A 452 3.42 2.24 19.01
CA VAL A 452 3.94 3.61 18.81
C VAL A 452 2.79 4.48 18.31
N ARG A 453 2.59 5.63 18.96
CA ARG A 453 1.60 6.65 18.59
C ARG A 453 2.26 7.93 18.13
N ILE A 454 3.44 8.25 18.68
CA ILE A 454 4.18 9.45 18.34
C ILE A 454 5.69 9.21 18.25
N ALA A 455 6.32 9.85 17.27
CA ALA A 455 7.78 9.99 17.19
C ALA A 455 8.16 11.48 17.19
N LEU A 456 9.06 11.85 18.10
CA LEU A 456 9.55 13.21 18.29
C LEU A 456 11.03 13.30 17.93
N TYR A 457 11.41 14.36 17.22
CA TYR A 457 12.79 14.59 16.80
C TYR A 457 13.28 15.93 17.34
N GLY A 458 14.40 15.94 18.04
CA GLY A 458 15.07 17.17 18.46
C GLY A 458 15.45 18.01 17.24
N LYS A 459 15.24 19.31 17.31
CA LYS A 459 15.49 20.25 16.20
C LYS A 459 16.91 20.20 15.65
N GLU A 460 17.91 20.02 16.52
CA GLU A 460 19.32 19.89 16.09
C GLU A 460 19.58 18.61 15.30
N LEU A 461 18.92 17.49 15.64
CA LEU A 461 18.97 16.28 14.82
C LEU A 461 18.27 16.52 13.47
N ALA A 462 17.11 17.19 13.51
CA ALA A 462 16.33 17.48 12.31
C ALA A 462 17.08 18.35 11.29
N LYS A 463 17.98 19.24 11.73
CA LYS A 463 18.86 20.01 10.82
C LYS A 463 19.83 19.14 10.03
N ILE A 464 20.25 18.00 10.58
CA ILE A 464 21.18 17.06 9.91
C ILE A 464 20.40 16.14 8.97
N GLY A 465 19.20 15.74 9.38
CA GLY A 465 18.30 14.88 8.61
C GLY A 465 17.58 13.86 9.49
N ILE A 466 16.36 13.47 9.10
CA ILE A 466 15.55 12.47 9.82
C ILE A 466 15.16 11.24 9.00
N ASN A 467 15.63 11.12 7.75
CA ASN A 467 15.20 10.07 6.83
C ASN A 467 15.37 8.65 7.40
N ASP A 468 16.51 8.35 8.02
CA ASP A 468 16.81 7.01 8.55
C ASP A 468 15.80 6.56 9.64
N PHE A 469 15.27 7.51 10.41
CA PHE A 469 14.31 7.22 11.47
C PHE A 469 12.90 7.03 10.90
N VAL A 470 12.45 7.91 10.01
CA VAL A 470 11.12 7.78 9.40
C VAL A 470 11.03 6.56 8.48
N ASP A 471 12.10 6.20 7.76
CA ASP A 471 12.19 4.98 6.96
C ASP A 471 12.15 3.73 7.85
N THR A 472 12.81 3.76 9.01
CA THR A 472 12.71 2.69 10.01
C THR A 472 11.27 2.49 10.51
N LEU A 473 10.52 3.57 10.72
CA LEU A 473 9.11 3.50 11.12
C LEU A 473 8.23 2.95 10.00
N HIS A 474 8.45 3.39 8.76
CA HIS A 474 7.70 2.94 7.58
C HIS A 474 7.86 1.44 7.31
N ARG A 475 9.11 0.94 7.39
CA ARG A 475 9.47 -0.45 7.12
C ARG A 475 8.97 -1.43 8.17
N ASP A 476 8.68 -0.97 9.40
CA ASP A 476 8.23 -1.86 10.46
C ASP A 476 6.73 -2.17 10.27
N PRO A 477 6.34 -3.43 9.98
CA PRO A 477 4.95 -3.80 9.75
C PRO A 477 4.09 -3.66 11.02
N SER A 478 4.71 -3.59 12.20
CA SER A 478 3.98 -3.40 13.47
C SER A 478 3.56 -1.96 13.72
N ILE A 479 4.16 -0.98 13.02
CA ILE A 479 3.89 0.45 13.22
C ILE A 479 2.83 0.91 12.21
N GLY A 480 1.78 1.55 12.73
CA GLY A 480 0.71 2.15 11.93
C GLY A 480 1.20 3.34 11.10
N SER A 481 0.52 3.63 9.99
CA SER A 481 0.91 4.71 9.07
C SER A 481 0.44 6.09 9.52
N LEU A 482 -0.46 6.17 10.51
CA LEU A 482 -1.04 7.40 11.04
C LEU A 482 -0.39 7.86 12.37
N ILE A 483 0.76 7.31 12.74
CA ILE A 483 1.46 7.81 13.93
C ILE A 483 1.86 9.27 13.72
N GLN A 484 1.81 10.05 14.80
CA GLN A 484 2.12 11.46 14.77
C GLN A 484 3.63 11.66 14.78
N LEU A 485 4.08 12.67 14.04
CA LEU A 485 5.47 13.11 14.01
C LEU A 485 5.55 14.56 14.50
N GLY A 486 6.62 14.93 15.20
CA GLY A 486 6.81 16.30 15.66
C GLY A 486 8.27 16.68 15.87
N ILE A 487 8.58 17.96 15.68
CA ILE A 487 9.89 18.53 15.98
C ILE A 487 9.86 19.20 17.35
N VAL A 488 10.86 18.91 18.17
CA VAL A 488 11.02 19.49 19.51
C VAL A 488 12.09 20.58 19.43
N ASP A 489 11.71 21.82 19.73
CA ASP A 489 12.64 22.94 19.94
C ASP A 489 13.29 22.79 21.33
N GLY A 490 14.18 21.80 21.43
CA GLY A 490 14.79 21.31 22.68
C GLY A 490 15.13 19.82 22.60
N ASP A 491 15.34 19.17 23.75
CA ASP A 491 15.61 17.73 23.88
C ASP A 491 14.28 16.96 24.05
N ALA A 492 14.00 16.01 23.16
CA ALA A 492 12.80 15.18 23.21
C ALA A 492 12.75 14.32 24.48
N ASN A 493 13.89 13.82 24.97
CA ASN A 493 13.93 13.12 26.25
C ASN A 493 13.48 14.00 27.43
N GLN A 494 13.85 15.28 27.47
CA GLN A 494 13.41 16.21 28.52
C GLN A 494 11.90 16.42 28.45
N LEU A 495 11.33 16.52 27.24
CA LEU A 495 9.89 16.62 27.03
C LEU A 495 9.17 15.38 27.60
N PHE A 496 9.65 14.17 27.28
CA PHE A 496 9.07 12.93 27.81
C PHE A 496 9.22 12.76 29.34
N LYS A 497 10.26 13.34 29.95
CA LYS A 497 10.50 13.30 31.40
C LYS A 497 9.85 14.46 32.17
N SER A 498 8.93 15.20 31.56
CA SER A 498 8.31 16.37 32.20
C SER A 498 7.65 16.00 33.55
N LYS A 499 8.09 16.65 34.63
CA LYS A 499 7.61 16.41 36.00
C LYS A 499 6.11 16.69 36.14
N LYS A 500 5.60 17.69 35.42
CA LYS A 500 4.19 18.09 35.43
C LYS A 500 3.27 16.95 34.98
N TYR A 501 3.72 16.13 34.04
CA TYR A 501 2.95 15.05 33.43
C TYR A 501 3.37 13.66 33.93
N LYS A 502 4.04 13.57 35.09
CA LYS A 502 4.60 12.32 35.64
C LYS A 502 3.57 11.20 35.87
N ASN A 503 2.30 11.56 36.07
CA ASN A 503 1.20 10.62 36.31
C ASN A 503 0.43 10.28 35.02
N GLU A 504 0.82 10.85 33.89
CA GLU A 504 0.20 10.66 32.59
C GLU A 504 1.19 9.98 31.64
N ASN A 505 0.67 9.41 30.55
CA ASN A 505 1.52 8.99 29.46
C ASN A 505 1.77 10.18 28.53
N VAL A 506 2.95 10.79 28.64
CA VAL A 506 3.32 11.98 27.86
C VAL A 506 3.20 11.73 26.35
N SER A 507 3.48 10.51 25.88
CA SER A 507 3.34 10.14 24.46
C SER A 507 1.90 10.29 23.98
N ILE A 508 0.95 9.79 24.78
CA ILE A 508 -0.49 9.88 24.46
C ILE A 508 -0.99 11.31 24.61
N TYR A 509 -0.53 12.03 25.63
CA TYR A 509 -0.85 13.45 25.80
C TYR A 509 -0.44 14.28 24.58
N VAL A 510 0.80 14.14 24.12
CA VAL A 510 1.32 14.90 22.97
C VAL A 510 0.63 14.45 21.67
N ASN A 511 0.38 13.15 21.49
CA ASN A 511 -0.41 12.66 20.37
C ASN A 511 -1.77 13.36 20.28
N ASN A 512 -2.52 13.36 21.38
CA ASN A 512 -3.85 13.97 21.46
C ASN A 512 -3.78 15.50 21.32
N LEU A 513 -2.72 16.14 21.83
CA LEU A 513 -2.46 17.56 21.64
C LEU A 513 -2.30 17.92 20.17
N LEU A 514 -1.55 17.12 19.40
CA LEU A 514 -1.37 17.31 17.97
C LEU A 514 -2.67 17.04 17.20
N GLU A 515 -3.32 15.89 17.44
CA GLU A 515 -4.56 15.49 16.76
C GLU A 515 -5.65 16.55 16.90
N GLN A 516 -5.95 17.01 18.12
CA GLN A 516 -6.98 18.03 18.31
C GLN A 516 -6.63 19.36 17.62
N ASN A 517 -5.33 19.72 17.54
CA ASN A 517 -4.89 20.96 16.91
C ASN A 517 -4.85 20.87 15.39
N MET A 518 -4.78 19.66 14.83
CA MET A 518 -4.99 19.42 13.40
C MET A 518 -6.48 19.42 13.05
N GLU A 519 -7.35 18.87 13.90
CA GLU A 519 -8.78 18.82 13.65
C GLU A 519 -9.49 20.17 13.84
N ILE A 520 -9.28 20.81 15.00
CA ILE A 520 -10.01 22.01 15.44
C ILE A 520 -9.07 23.23 15.50
N GLY A 521 -7.77 23.00 15.68
CA GLY A 521 -6.78 24.06 15.80
C GLY A 521 -6.19 24.55 14.47
N GLN A 522 -5.06 25.24 14.61
CA GLN A 522 -4.40 25.99 13.54
C GLN A 522 -3.41 25.16 12.72
N LEU A 523 -3.17 23.90 13.09
CA LEU A 523 -2.21 23.04 12.39
C LEU A 523 -2.84 22.40 11.15
N PRO A 524 -2.13 22.35 10.01
CA PRO A 524 -2.52 21.48 8.90
C PRO A 524 -2.37 20.01 9.31
N ARG A 525 -3.14 19.12 8.66
CA ARG A 525 -3.03 17.69 8.92
C ARG A 525 -1.67 17.15 8.48
N THR A 526 -1.07 16.32 9.33
CA THR A 526 0.18 15.61 9.05
C THR A 526 0.27 14.37 9.93
N ASP A 527 0.98 13.37 9.44
CA ASP A 527 1.25 12.09 10.08
C ASP A 527 2.42 11.43 9.33
N LEU A 528 2.85 10.23 9.75
CA LEU A 528 3.92 9.51 9.06
C LEU A 528 3.62 9.30 7.57
N HIS A 529 2.39 8.95 7.20
CA HIS A 529 2.02 8.76 5.79
C HIS A 529 2.13 10.06 4.99
N THR A 530 1.59 11.16 5.50
CA THR A 530 1.59 12.48 4.85
C THR A 530 3.01 13.00 4.69
N PHE A 531 3.83 12.86 5.74
CA PHE A 531 5.25 13.25 5.70
C PHE A 531 6.02 12.45 4.65
N LEU A 532 5.85 11.13 4.61
CA LEU A 532 6.51 10.27 3.61
C LEU A 532 6.00 10.58 2.19
N PHE A 533 4.69 10.80 2.03
CA PHE A 533 4.13 11.21 0.73
C PHE A 533 4.86 12.44 0.23
N GLN A 534 4.96 13.48 1.05
CA GLN A 534 5.62 14.75 0.73
C GLN A 534 7.12 14.57 0.47
N LEU A 535 7.83 13.85 1.34
CA LEU A 535 9.27 13.60 1.22
C LEU A 535 9.64 12.91 -0.10
N PHE A 536 8.79 11.99 -0.57
CA PHE A 536 9.02 11.24 -1.81
C PHE A 536 8.32 11.87 -3.04
N GLN A 537 7.53 12.92 -2.86
CA GLN A 537 6.84 13.60 -3.96
C GLN A 537 7.78 14.57 -4.67
N MET A 538 7.86 14.46 -5.99
CA MET A 538 8.66 15.40 -6.78
C MET A 538 8.03 16.79 -6.80
N GLY A 539 8.83 17.81 -6.47
CA GLY A 539 8.37 19.20 -6.45
C GLY A 539 7.46 19.53 -5.26
N GLN A 540 7.68 18.88 -4.12
CA GLN A 540 7.07 19.21 -2.84
C GLN A 540 8.06 18.94 -1.72
N ASP A 541 8.10 19.81 -0.71
CA ASP A 541 8.92 19.63 0.49
C ASP A 541 8.03 19.36 1.73
N PRO A 542 8.47 18.54 2.70
CA PRO A 542 7.63 18.16 3.82
C PRO A 542 7.61 19.19 4.95
N TYR A 543 6.62 19.05 5.85
CA TYR A 543 6.48 19.87 7.05
C TYR A 543 5.98 19.05 8.25
N LEU A 544 6.31 19.48 9.46
CA LEU A 544 5.89 18.85 10.72
C LEU A 544 5.53 19.90 11.78
N PRO A 545 4.72 19.56 12.80
CA PRO A 545 4.44 20.46 13.92
C PRO A 545 5.72 20.73 14.73
N LEU A 546 5.87 21.97 15.19
CA LEU A 546 6.94 22.40 16.09
C LEU A 546 6.40 22.54 17.51
N ILE A 547 7.05 21.86 18.46
CA ILE A 547 6.65 21.76 19.86
C ILE A 547 7.79 22.25 20.73
N LYS A 548 7.46 22.90 21.83
CA LYS A 548 8.42 23.37 22.82
C LYS A 548 7.89 23.17 24.23
N THR A 549 8.80 22.96 25.17
CA THR A 549 8.48 22.97 26.60
C THR A 549 8.78 24.35 27.17
N GLU A 550 7.76 25.07 27.63
CA GLU A 550 7.87 26.39 28.25
C GLU A 550 7.17 26.41 29.61
N ASN A 551 7.88 26.81 30.67
CA ASN A 551 7.37 26.80 32.05
C ASN A 551 6.73 25.44 32.43
N GLU A 552 7.44 24.34 32.13
CA GLU A 552 7.00 22.94 32.28
C GLU A 552 5.75 22.52 31.46
N ASN A 553 5.17 23.42 30.66
CA ASN A 553 4.06 23.11 29.77
C ASN A 553 4.56 22.74 28.38
N ILE A 554 4.00 21.68 27.82
CA ILE A 554 4.23 21.32 26.43
C ILE A 554 3.28 22.15 25.56
N ARG A 555 3.82 22.91 24.60
CA ARG A 555 3.04 23.78 23.71
C ARG A 555 3.47 23.61 22.27
N ILE A 556 2.51 23.69 21.37
CA ILE A 556 2.76 23.83 19.94
C ILE A 556 3.12 25.29 19.69
N THR A 557 4.27 25.54 19.07
CA THR A 557 4.76 26.89 18.77
C THR A 557 4.60 27.26 17.30
N GLY A 558 4.40 26.28 16.41
CA GLY A 558 4.18 26.51 15.00
C GLY A 558 4.42 25.28 14.13
N MET A 559 4.96 25.50 12.93
CA MET A 559 5.30 24.45 11.97
C MET A 559 6.78 24.53 11.57
N ALA A 560 7.42 23.38 11.49
CA ALA A 560 8.76 23.16 10.99
C ALA A 560 8.72 22.72 9.52
N PHE A 561 9.59 23.28 8.69
CA PHE A 561 9.66 23.01 7.26
C PHE A 561 11.03 22.47 6.87
N PHE A 562 11.03 21.59 5.88
CA PHE A 562 12.19 20.82 5.50
C PHE A 562 12.59 21.10 4.05
N LYS A 563 13.85 20.80 3.73
CA LYS A 563 14.30 20.52 2.37
C LYS A 563 14.70 19.06 2.34
N ASN A 564 14.05 18.24 1.53
CA ASN A 564 14.12 16.78 1.67
C ASN A 564 13.78 16.37 3.12
N ASP A 565 14.73 15.80 3.87
CA ASP A 565 14.55 15.37 5.26
C ASP A 565 15.22 16.29 6.29
N GLN A 566 15.78 17.43 5.86
CA GLN A 566 16.52 18.36 6.72
C GLN A 566 15.68 19.59 7.07
N TYR A 567 15.60 19.93 8.36
CA TYR A 567 14.95 21.14 8.84
C TYR A 567 15.65 22.40 8.33
N VAL A 568 14.87 23.35 7.78
CA VAL A 568 15.38 24.62 7.22
C VAL A 568 14.84 25.82 8.00
N THR A 569 13.52 25.90 8.18
CA THR A 569 12.87 27.07 8.79
C THR A 569 11.59 26.68 9.53
N SER A 570 10.98 27.63 10.23
CA SER A 570 9.69 27.45 10.89
C SER A 570 8.84 28.71 10.81
N ILE A 571 7.52 28.55 10.83
CA ILE A 571 6.56 29.65 10.99
C ILE A 571 5.87 29.56 12.35
N SER A 572 5.32 30.69 12.81
CA SER A 572 4.59 30.78 14.07
C SER A 572 3.27 29.99 14.03
N LEU A 573 2.66 29.73 15.19
CA LEU A 573 1.34 29.11 15.26
C LEU A 573 0.27 29.94 14.53
N GLU A 574 0.33 31.27 14.62
CA GLU A 574 -0.58 32.18 13.92
C GLU A 574 -0.44 32.05 12.39
N ASP A 575 0.79 32.05 11.87
CA ASP A 575 1.07 31.83 10.45
C ASP A 575 0.69 30.41 10.00
N SER A 576 0.71 29.43 10.91
CA SER A 576 0.28 28.05 10.64
C SER A 576 -1.19 27.98 10.22
N PHE A 577 -2.06 28.85 10.77
CA PHE A 577 -3.45 28.93 10.32
C PHE A 577 -3.54 29.38 8.86
N ILE A 578 -2.78 30.42 8.47
CA ILE A 578 -2.73 30.90 7.09
C ILE A 578 -2.20 29.78 6.18
N PHE A 579 -1.11 29.14 6.57
CA PHE A 579 -0.54 28.02 5.83
C PHE A 579 -1.55 26.86 5.67
N LYS A 580 -2.26 26.47 6.72
CA LYS A 580 -3.34 25.48 6.69
C LYS A 580 -4.37 25.80 5.62
N THR A 581 -4.83 27.06 5.56
CA THR A 581 -5.81 27.48 4.52
C THR A 581 -5.26 27.43 3.10
N LEU A 582 -3.93 27.52 2.92
CA LEU A 582 -3.27 27.38 1.62
C LEU A 582 -3.16 25.92 1.18
N VAL A 583 -2.91 24.98 2.10
CA VAL A 583 -2.58 23.59 1.74
C VAL A 583 -3.77 22.63 1.79
N GLU A 584 -4.76 22.88 2.66
CA GLU A 584 -5.88 21.95 2.84
C GLU A 584 -7.22 22.66 3.04
N SER A 585 -8.30 21.90 2.84
CA SER A 585 -9.64 22.35 3.21
C SER A 585 -9.91 22.00 4.67
N SER A 586 -10.42 22.96 5.43
CA SER A 586 -10.63 22.85 6.87
C SER A 586 -12.06 23.23 7.27
N LYS A 587 -12.47 22.72 8.44
CA LYS A 587 -13.75 23.00 9.10
C LYS A 587 -13.51 23.07 10.61
N ASN A 588 -14.42 23.72 11.32
CA ASN A 588 -14.43 23.89 12.77
C ASN A 588 -13.12 24.49 13.32
N THR A 589 -12.42 25.29 12.51
CA THR A 589 -11.16 25.92 12.92
C THR A 589 -11.40 27.29 13.54
N LEU A 590 -10.98 27.47 14.79
CA LEU A 590 -11.03 28.76 15.48
C LEU A 590 -9.76 29.58 15.23
N HIS A 591 -9.94 30.85 14.87
CA HIS A 591 -8.82 31.78 14.68
C HIS A 591 -9.24 33.21 15.01
N GLN A 592 -8.31 33.96 15.61
CA GLN A 592 -8.48 35.37 15.92
C GLN A 592 -7.67 36.22 14.94
N PHE A 593 -8.33 37.14 14.26
CA PHE A 593 -7.71 38.19 13.48
C PHE A 593 -7.63 39.49 14.28
N ILE A 594 -6.54 40.23 14.07
CA ILE A 594 -6.40 41.62 14.50
C ILE A 594 -6.51 42.49 13.24
N LEU A 595 -7.55 43.32 13.19
CA LEU A 595 -7.83 44.22 12.07
C LEU A 595 -6.91 45.45 12.12
N GLU A 596 -6.81 46.19 11.01
CA GLU A 596 -5.92 47.36 10.88
C GLU A 596 -6.16 48.45 11.95
N ASN A 597 -7.40 48.57 12.44
CA ASN A 597 -7.78 49.52 13.49
C ASN A 597 -7.63 48.94 14.92
N GLY A 598 -7.02 47.77 15.05
CA GLY A 598 -6.82 47.05 16.31
C GLY A 598 -8.03 46.26 16.81
N ASP A 599 -9.16 46.25 16.07
CA ASP A 599 -10.31 45.43 16.44
C ASP A 599 -9.93 43.95 16.39
N LYS A 600 -10.39 43.17 17.36
CA LYS A 600 -10.17 41.72 17.40
C LYS A 600 -11.42 41.00 16.93
N VAL A 601 -11.21 40.04 16.04
CA VAL A 601 -12.28 39.26 15.43
C VAL A 601 -11.99 37.78 15.56
N VAL A 602 -12.84 37.06 16.28
CA VAL A 602 -12.73 35.59 16.37
C VAL A 602 -13.72 34.97 15.40
N ILE A 603 -13.21 34.11 14.53
CA ILE A 603 -14.00 33.33 13.60
C ILE A 603 -13.93 31.84 13.92
N GLU A 604 -15.00 31.13 13.61
CA GLU A 604 -15.01 29.67 13.45
C GLU A 604 -15.21 29.35 11.96
N THR A 605 -14.32 28.56 11.38
CA THR A 605 -14.42 28.18 9.96
C THR A 605 -15.50 27.11 9.78
N LEU A 606 -16.63 27.43 9.15
CA LEU A 606 -17.65 26.43 8.81
C LEU A 606 -17.23 25.58 7.60
N GLY A 607 -16.40 26.16 6.74
CA GLY A 607 -15.71 25.44 5.67
C GLY A 607 -14.80 26.34 4.85
N SER A 608 -13.66 25.79 4.46
CA SER A 608 -12.74 26.41 3.51
C SER A 608 -12.51 25.53 2.29
N LYS A 609 -12.08 26.14 1.19
CA LYS A 609 -11.63 25.45 -0.02
C LYS A 609 -10.51 26.24 -0.67
N VAL A 610 -9.43 25.56 -1.01
CA VAL A 610 -8.35 26.12 -1.83
C VAL A 610 -8.40 25.51 -3.24
N LYS A 611 -8.14 26.33 -4.25
CA LYS A 611 -7.94 25.90 -5.64
C LYS A 611 -6.70 26.55 -6.22
N TYR A 612 -5.89 25.76 -6.90
CA TYR A 612 -4.72 26.23 -7.62
C TYR A 612 -5.04 26.30 -9.11
N LYS A 613 -4.72 27.43 -9.74
CA LYS A 613 -4.72 27.56 -11.20
C LYS A 613 -3.31 27.80 -11.67
N VAL A 614 -2.85 26.98 -12.61
CA VAL A 614 -1.53 27.09 -13.22
C VAL A 614 -1.69 27.69 -14.62
N LYS A 615 -0.97 28.78 -14.91
CA LYS A 615 -0.86 29.36 -16.25
C LYS A 615 0.57 29.19 -16.73
N ILE A 616 0.77 28.59 -17.89
CA ILE A 616 2.11 28.43 -18.48
C ILE A 616 2.33 29.57 -19.48
N VAL A 617 3.34 30.39 -19.24
CA VAL A 617 3.72 31.52 -20.10
C VAL A 617 5.19 31.35 -20.47
N HIS A 618 5.50 31.07 -21.74
CA HIS A 618 6.87 30.78 -22.23
C HIS A 618 7.58 29.69 -21.39
N ASP A 619 6.92 28.53 -21.21
CA ASP A 619 7.41 27.39 -20.40
C ASP A 619 7.69 27.69 -18.92
N ARG A 620 7.10 28.76 -18.39
CA ARG A 620 7.20 29.14 -16.97
C ARG A 620 5.81 29.19 -16.33
N PRO A 621 5.57 28.49 -15.22
CA PRO A 621 4.27 28.50 -14.56
C PRO A 621 4.07 29.73 -13.66
N GLU A 622 2.94 30.41 -13.83
CA GLU A 622 2.40 31.38 -12.89
C GLU A 622 1.22 30.74 -12.14
N PHE A 623 1.18 30.90 -10.81
CA PHE A 623 0.17 30.29 -9.96
C PHE A 623 -0.82 31.32 -9.42
N ILE A 624 -2.10 30.98 -9.48
CA ILE A 624 -3.18 31.72 -8.82
C ILE A 624 -3.82 30.79 -7.78
N ILE A 625 -3.59 31.10 -6.50
CA ILE A 625 -4.17 30.38 -5.36
C ILE A 625 -5.48 31.09 -4.98
N GLN A 626 -6.60 30.42 -5.21
CA GLN A 626 -7.92 30.94 -4.89
C GLN A 626 -8.40 30.30 -3.58
N LEU A 627 -8.51 31.13 -2.54
CA LEU A 627 -8.99 30.75 -1.23
C LEU A 627 -10.46 31.14 -1.09
N LYS A 628 -11.29 30.20 -0.68
CA LYS A 628 -12.66 30.47 -0.27
C LYS A 628 -12.84 30.09 1.19
N LEU A 629 -13.23 31.04 2.03
CA LEU A 629 -13.43 30.85 3.47
C LEU A 629 -14.85 31.24 3.84
N ARG A 630 -15.56 30.35 4.56
CA ARG A 630 -16.91 30.59 5.06
C ARG A 630 -16.91 30.57 6.58
N PRO A 631 -16.61 31.70 7.24
CA PRO A 631 -16.60 31.76 8.69
C PRO A 631 -17.99 32.04 9.31
N SER A 632 -18.17 31.58 10.54
CA SER A 632 -19.09 32.16 11.51
C SER A 632 -18.29 33.12 12.38
N LEU A 633 -18.79 34.34 12.57
CA LEU A 633 -18.27 35.25 13.57
C LEU A 633 -18.65 34.73 14.96
N LYS A 634 -17.68 34.65 15.88
CA LYS A 634 -17.90 34.23 17.28
C LYS A 634 -17.70 35.37 18.26
N GLU A 635 -16.74 36.23 17.98
CA GLU A 635 -16.44 37.38 18.83
C GLU A 635 -16.02 38.58 17.97
N PHE A 636 -16.51 39.75 18.37
CA PHE A 636 -16.06 41.04 17.87
C PHE A 636 -15.73 41.92 19.07
N ALA A 637 -14.45 42.21 19.28
CA ALA A 637 -13.95 43.01 20.38
C ALA A 637 -13.28 44.28 19.81
N PRO A 638 -14.02 45.41 19.74
CA PRO A 638 -13.51 46.65 19.17
C PRO A 638 -12.42 47.27 20.05
N SER A 639 -11.38 47.83 19.44
CA SER A 639 -10.21 48.36 20.16
C SER A 639 -10.56 49.49 21.12
N LYS A 640 -11.55 50.32 20.76
CA LYS A 640 -12.03 51.45 21.55
C LYS A 640 -13.00 51.05 22.69
N LYS A 641 -13.25 49.74 22.90
CA LYS A 641 -14.18 49.20 23.92
C LYS A 641 -15.59 49.81 23.91
N GLN A 642 -16.05 50.29 22.76
CA GLN A 642 -17.40 50.82 22.56
C GLN A 642 -18.23 49.81 21.77
N ARG A 643 -19.53 49.70 22.06
CA ARG A 643 -20.44 48.90 21.23
C ARG A 643 -20.58 49.54 19.85
N VAL A 644 -20.12 48.85 18.81
CA VAL A 644 -20.23 49.26 17.42
C VAL A 644 -20.94 48.15 16.66
N ALA A 645 -21.84 48.50 15.76
CA ALA A 645 -22.50 47.54 14.86
C ALA A 645 -21.46 46.80 14.00
N VAL A 646 -21.70 45.52 13.73
CA VAL A 646 -20.75 44.68 13.00
C VAL A 646 -20.88 44.94 11.50
N ASP A 647 -19.95 45.71 10.93
CA ASP A 647 -19.84 45.84 9.47
C ASP A 647 -19.20 44.59 8.87
N LYS A 648 -20.06 43.63 8.50
CA LYS A 648 -19.67 42.34 7.92
C LYS A 648 -18.81 42.53 6.66
N LYS A 649 -19.16 43.48 5.78
CA LYS A 649 -18.44 43.70 4.51
C LYS A 649 -17.05 44.25 4.74
N ARG A 650 -16.89 45.17 5.69
CA ARG A 650 -15.57 45.70 6.09
C ARG A 650 -14.70 44.60 6.68
N ILE A 651 -15.24 43.81 7.61
CA ILE A 651 -14.51 42.70 8.26
C ILE A 651 -14.10 41.66 7.21
N GLN A 652 -15.00 41.27 6.30
CA GLN A 652 -14.69 40.35 5.19
C GLN A 652 -13.49 40.84 4.37
N LYS A 653 -13.54 42.09 3.87
CA LYS A 653 -12.46 42.66 3.06
C LYS A 653 -11.13 42.74 3.81
N GLN A 654 -11.14 43.08 5.09
CA GLN A 654 -9.91 43.15 5.88
C GLN A 654 -9.34 41.76 6.15
N ILE A 655 -10.18 40.76 6.44
CA ILE A 655 -9.72 39.37 6.56
C ILE A 655 -9.15 38.88 5.23
N GLU A 656 -9.79 39.18 4.09
CA GLU A 656 -9.27 38.86 2.75
C GLU A 656 -7.87 39.44 2.55
N GLN A 657 -7.70 40.74 2.84
CA GLN A 657 -6.40 41.42 2.73
C GLN A 657 -5.34 40.81 3.66
N ILE A 658 -5.70 40.43 4.89
CA ILE A 658 -4.79 39.77 5.83
C ILE A 658 -4.36 38.41 5.29
N LEU A 659 -5.30 37.58 4.81
CA LEU A 659 -5.01 36.27 4.23
C LEU A 659 -4.11 36.38 3.00
N GLU A 660 -4.38 37.32 2.09
CA GLU A 660 -3.59 37.55 0.88
C GLU A 660 -2.17 38.04 1.22
N LYS A 661 -2.06 39.08 2.08
CA LYS A 661 -0.78 39.66 2.47
C LYS A 661 0.09 38.65 3.23
N ASN A 662 -0.45 37.98 4.23
CA ASN A 662 0.30 37.02 5.04
C ASN A 662 0.61 35.76 4.23
N GLY A 663 -0.30 35.31 3.36
CA GLY A 663 -0.02 34.20 2.44
C GLY A 663 1.15 34.51 1.49
N VAL A 664 1.19 35.72 0.90
CA VAL A 664 2.30 36.13 0.02
C VAL A 664 3.60 36.23 0.80
N LYS A 665 3.57 36.75 2.04
CA LYS A 665 4.73 36.78 2.94
C LYS A 665 5.29 35.38 3.18
N ILE A 666 4.44 34.42 3.56
CA ILE A 666 4.83 33.02 3.81
C ILE A 666 5.43 32.38 2.55
N VAL A 667 4.78 32.51 1.40
CA VAL A 667 5.29 31.96 0.13
C VAL A 667 6.63 32.59 -0.25
N THR A 668 6.80 33.90 -0.02
CA THR A 668 8.07 34.58 -0.30
C THR A 668 9.19 34.06 0.60
N GLU A 669 8.91 33.82 1.88
CA GLU A 669 9.87 33.20 2.79
C GLU A 669 10.28 31.81 2.31
N PHE A 670 9.34 30.95 1.92
CA PHE A 670 9.64 29.62 1.37
C PHE A 670 10.50 29.68 0.10
N LYS A 671 10.21 30.63 -0.80
CA LYS A 671 11.02 30.87 -2.00
C LYS A 671 12.45 31.30 -1.67
N ASN A 672 12.63 32.17 -0.68
CA ASN A 672 13.95 32.62 -0.23
C ASN A 672 14.76 31.45 0.38
N GLN A 673 14.09 30.58 1.12
CA GLN A 673 14.67 29.37 1.72
C GLN A 673 14.78 28.19 0.73
N GLN A 674 14.32 28.36 -0.51
CA GLN A 674 14.34 27.35 -1.60
C GLN A 674 13.61 26.04 -1.27
N ILE A 675 12.55 26.12 -0.48
CA ILE A 675 11.67 25.00 -0.11
C ILE A 675 10.28 25.21 -0.69
N ASP A 676 9.60 24.15 -1.15
CA ASP A 676 8.23 24.18 -1.69
C ASP A 676 7.21 23.37 -0.86
N PRO A 677 6.86 23.81 0.37
CA PRO A 677 5.87 23.12 1.20
C PRO A 677 4.45 23.11 0.63
N LEU A 678 4.13 24.05 -0.28
CA LEU A 678 2.83 24.10 -0.95
C LEU A 678 2.74 23.06 -2.08
N GLY A 679 3.84 22.45 -2.50
CA GLY A 679 3.89 21.52 -3.62
C GLY A 679 3.48 22.18 -4.93
N LEU A 680 3.97 23.39 -5.21
CA LEU A 680 3.74 24.08 -6.49
C LEU A 680 4.40 23.32 -7.65
N GLY A 681 5.54 22.68 -7.43
CA GLY A 681 6.22 21.85 -8.43
C GLY A 681 5.40 20.62 -8.80
N ALA A 682 4.86 19.92 -7.81
CA ALA A 682 3.93 18.82 -8.03
C ALA A 682 2.71 19.26 -8.86
N LYS A 683 2.15 20.44 -8.57
CA LYS A 683 1.03 21.02 -9.33
C LYS A 683 1.40 21.45 -10.75
N TYR A 684 2.64 21.89 -10.95
CA TYR A 684 3.15 22.17 -12.29
C TYR A 684 3.29 20.90 -13.12
N ARG A 685 3.81 19.82 -12.51
CA ARG A 685 3.95 18.50 -13.15
C ARG A 685 2.62 18.00 -13.71
N GLU A 686 1.52 18.18 -12.98
CA GLU A 686 0.17 17.80 -13.43
C GLU A 686 -0.20 18.37 -14.82
N HIS A 687 0.33 19.56 -15.16
CA HIS A 687 0.00 20.30 -16.38
C HIS A 687 1.11 20.25 -17.44
N TYR A 688 2.30 19.74 -17.09
CA TYR A 688 3.48 19.79 -17.96
C TYR A 688 4.23 18.44 -17.97
N PRO A 689 4.03 17.61 -19.02
CA PRO A 689 4.66 16.30 -19.15
C PRO A 689 6.21 16.32 -19.12
N GLY A 690 6.84 17.41 -19.56
CA GLY A 690 8.30 17.57 -19.58
C GLY A 690 8.91 18.02 -18.25
N PHE A 691 8.19 17.88 -17.13
CA PHE A 691 8.66 18.34 -15.82
C PHE A 691 10.00 17.71 -15.45
N ASN A 692 10.91 18.53 -14.92
CA ASN A 692 12.20 18.08 -14.44
C ASN A 692 12.50 18.75 -13.09
N GLU A 693 12.76 17.92 -12.08
CA GLU A 693 12.96 18.35 -10.68
C GLU A 693 14.11 19.36 -10.55
N LYS A 694 15.26 19.09 -11.18
CA LYS A 694 16.42 20.01 -11.13
C LYS A 694 16.13 21.36 -11.79
N LYS A 695 15.37 21.36 -12.90
CA LYS A 695 14.94 22.60 -13.55
C LYS A 695 13.93 23.36 -12.68
N TRP A 696 13.04 22.65 -11.99
CA TRP A 696 12.09 23.24 -11.06
C TRP A 696 12.80 23.95 -9.92
N GLU A 697 13.80 23.33 -9.30
CA GLU A 697 14.57 23.92 -8.19
C GLU A 697 15.22 25.26 -8.57
N MET A 698 15.81 25.34 -9.77
CA MET A 698 16.40 26.59 -10.28
C MET A 698 15.35 27.68 -10.54
N TYR A 699 14.15 27.30 -10.95
CA TYR A 699 13.09 28.23 -11.32
C TYR A 699 12.22 28.66 -10.12
N TYR A 700 12.06 27.80 -9.12
CA TYR A 700 11.16 27.98 -7.99
C TYR A 700 11.27 29.35 -7.30
N PRO A 701 12.47 29.89 -7.01
CA PRO A 701 12.63 31.21 -6.39
C PRO A 701 12.05 32.37 -7.21
N HIS A 702 11.85 32.18 -8.52
CA HIS A 702 11.37 33.20 -9.44
C HIS A 702 9.90 33.01 -9.87
N VAL A 703 9.24 31.96 -9.38
CA VAL A 703 7.82 31.68 -9.66
C VAL A 703 6.95 32.86 -9.22
N LYS A 704 6.01 33.28 -10.07
CA LYS A 704 4.98 34.25 -9.67
C LYS A 704 3.81 33.52 -9.02
N VAL A 705 3.46 33.95 -7.82
CA VAL A 705 2.33 33.42 -7.05
C VAL A 705 1.41 34.57 -6.69
N HIS A 706 0.15 34.46 -7.09
CA HIS A 706 -0.92 35.37 -6.74
C HIS A 706 -1.92 34.67 -5.83
N ILE A 707 -2.22 35.26 -4.69
CA ILE A 707 -3.21 34.73 -3.75
C ILE A 707 -4.43 35.63 -3.81
N LYS A 708 -5.61 35.01 -3.90
CA LYS A 708 -6.90 35.70 -3.91
C LYS A 708 -7.83 35.06 -2.89
N ALA A 709 -8.30 35.83 -1.92
CA ALA A 709 -9.22 35.36 -0.91
C ALA A 709 -10.66 35.83 -1.18
N ASP A 710 -11.61 34.93 -0.94
CA ASP A 710 -13.06 35.18 -0.94
C ASP A 710 -13.59 34.74 0.42
N VAL A 711 -13.88 35.72 1.29
CA VAL A 711 -14.39 35.47 2.65
C VAL A 711 -15.87 35.82 2.69
N GLU A 712 -16.69 34.84 3.05
CA GLU A 712 -18.15 34.98 3.11
C GLU A 712 -18.65 34.65 4.53
N ILE A 713 -18.81 35.68 5.38
CA ILE A 713 -19.35 35.51 6.74
C ILE A 713 -20.79 35.02 6.66
N ARG A 714 -21.05 33.81 7.16
CA ARG A 714 -22.38 33.17 7.09
C ARG A 714 -23.29 33.51 8.26
N GLN A 715 -22.71 33.72 9.44
CA GLN A 715 -23.43 33.94 10.70
C GLN A 715 -22.67 34.92 11.56
N THR A 716 -23.39 35.82 12.24
CA THR A 716 -22.84 36.79 13.22
C THR A 716 -23.24 36.52 14.67
N GLY A 717 -23.92 35.41 14.94
CA GLY A 717 -24.50 35.12 16.25
C GLY A 717 -25.79 35.89 16.48
N THR A 718 -26.09 36.22 17.75
CA THR A 718 -27.32 36.93 18.19
C THR A 718 -27.17 38.45 18.21
N ILE A 719 -26.07 38.99 17.68
CA ILE A 719 -25.76 40.42 17.67
C ILE A 719 -25.55 40.80 16.20
N ASP A 720 -26.41 41.67 15.68
CA ASP A 720 -26.32 42.27 14.35
C ASP A 720 -25.93 43.76 14.46
#